data_AF-A0ABD2SFC4-F1
#
_entry.id   AF-A0ABD2SFC4-F1
#
_cell.length_a   1.000
_cell.length_b   1.000
_cell.length_c   1.000
_cell.angle_alpha   90.00
_cell.angle_beta   90.00
_cell.angle_gamma   90.00
#
_symmetry.space_group_name_H-M   'P 1'
#
loop_
_entity.id
_entity.type
_entity.pdbx_description
1 polymer ?
#
loop_
_entity_poly.entity_id
_entity_poly.type
_entity_poly.pdbx_seq_one_letter_code
_entity_poly.pdbx_strand_id
1 'polypeptide(L)'
;MDPAIVRLELGLVNTFLSLCRFEWQAGYRELATALFQAQIEYSLFCPSLLLSEQSKQRLFEHFWNSNGARVGEDGALGWSKWLEKEEELRQRAMKEESSHDSEKGGWTGWSEPLSKIKEKNEAMENITETDGALDELEDESEMKDDEQKDDTEALLKMLGIDATAEANCEIKDTRTWTRWSEEEVARDSNEWMPVHAKNGISHSEDPADAEGDEQLLRVIAYEDLSDYLFSIISEEARFSLVSQFIDFYGGRMAQWTCTNSSSWAEKNLSLEAIPDSLFDELRRMHDVLTKEGRNQTDTSLEQVFSSSDDISMRTSMMRFIRNATLLCCTIFPQNHILEEAVLIAEELSNTVMNTSSCSVTPCRTLAKSLLKSNRQDVLLCGVYARREAVFGNIDHARKIFDMALSSIDGLPQGVQTNASLLHLWYAEVEVANGTHGGSGSSESSLRAMHILSCLGSGTKYSLYRCKPSSLQQLKARQGFKEQVNMLHSSWTRGLIDDNSIALICSAALLEEITIGWTEGVQILEQAFTMVLPERRRHSHHLECLFNFYMRMLCRHHQEMKLSKLWEYIVKGLDIYPCSPSLYNALVEIGHLYASPNKLRWIFDEKFQKKPSLVAWLFALSFDMSRGGTEHRIRRLFERALENEKLRNSVLVWRLYIAYESDIACNPSAARRAFFRAIHACPWSKRLWLDGFIKLNSVLTAKELSDLQEVMRDKELNLRTDIYEILLQDDLES
;
A
#
# COMPACT_ATOMS: atom_id res chain seq x y z
N MET A 1 -2.58 -3.97 -29.24
CA MET A 1 -1.19 -4.07 -28.75
C MET A 1 -0.78 -5.53 -28.76
N ASP A 2 0.49 -5.84 -29.06
CA ASP A 2 1.01 -7.20 -28.92
C ASP A 2 1.02 -7.58 -27.43
N PRO A 3 0.35 -8.68 -27.01
CA PRO A 3 0.38 -9.16 -25.63
C PRO A 3 1.79 -9.34 -25.05
N ALA A 4 2.81 -9.54 -25.88
CA ALA A 4 4.20 -9.60 -25.45
C ALA A 4 4.70 -8.25 -24.90
N ILE A 5 4.35 -7.14 -25.56
CA ILE A 5 4.74 -5.79 -25.12
C ILE A 5 4.10 -5.47 -23.77
N VAL A 6 2.81 -5.79 -23.60
CA VAL A 6 2.11 -5.58 -22.33
C VAL A 6 2.79 -6.32 -21.19
N ARG A 7 3.24 -7.55 -21.41
CA ARG A 7 3.97 -8.33 -20.40
C ARG A 7 5.33 -7.73 -20.06
N LEU A 8 6.06 -7.21 -21.05
CA LEU A 8 7.33 -6.53 -20.82
C LEU A 8 7.13 -5.25 -20.02
N GLU A 9 6.16 -4.41 -20.38
CA GLU A 9 5.83 -3.20 -19.64
C GLU A 9 5.40 -3.49 -18.19
N LEU A 10 4.59 -4.54 -17.97
CA LEU A 10 4.25 -4.99 -16.61
C LEU A 10 5.48 -5.45 -15.81
N GLY A 11 6.44 -6.12 -16.47
CA GLY A 11 7.72 -6.51 -15.85
C GLY A 11 8.58 -5.30 -15.47
N LEU A 12 8.62 -4.27 -16.33
CA LEU A 12 9.29 -3.00 -16.05
C LEU A 12 8.68 -2.31 -14.83
N VAL A 13 7.34 -2.25 -14.75
CA VAL A 13 6.64 -1.67 -13.60
C VAL A 13 6.97 -2.42 -12.31
N ASN A 14 6.99 -3.76 -12.31
CA ASN A 14 7.36 -4.53 -11.10
C ASN A 14 8.81 -4.31 -10.66
N THR A 15 9.73 -4.17 -11.63
CA THR A 15 11.15 -3.90 -11.36
C THR A 15 11.32 -2.51 -10.78
N PHE A 16 10.68 -1.50 -11.37
CA PHE A 16 10.64 -0.13 -10.87
C PHE A 16 10.06 -0.05 -9.45
N LEU A 17 8.98 -0.77 -9.17
CA LEU A 17 8.41 -0.87 -7.82
C LEU A 17 9.36 -1.50 -6.81
N SER A 18 10.16 -2.49 -7.23
CA SER A 18 11.17 -3.11 -6.38
C SER A 18 12.30 -2.13 -6.05
N LEU A 19 12.72 -1.32 -7.02
CA LEU A 19 13.67 -0.22 -6.80
C LEU A 19 13.11 0.81 -5.80
N CYS A 20 11.91 1.34 -6.03
CA CYS A 20 11.32 2.31 -5.11
C CYS A 20 11.16 1.76 -3.68
N ARG A 21 10.87 0.46 -3.53
CA ARG A 21 10.84 -0.19 -2.22
C ARG A 21 12.23 -0.29 -1.60
N PHE A 22 13.24 -0.64 -2.37
CA PHE A 22 14.61 -0.69 -1.88
C PHE A 22 15.06 0.69 -1.35
N GLU A 23 14.89 1.74 -2.15
CA GLU A 23 15.21 3.11 -1.75
C GLU A 23 14.45 3.56 -0.50
N TRP A 24 13.15 3.23 -0.43
CA TRP A 24 12.31 3.50 0.72
C TRP A 24 12.82 2.81 2.00
N GLN A 25 13.20 1.54 1.89
CA GLN A 25 13.71 0.73 3.00
C GLN A 25 15.09 1.19 3.47
N ALA A 26 15.94 1.66 2.55
CA ALA A 26 17.26 2.21 2.84
C ALA A 26 17.20 3.60 3.51
N GLY A 27 16.04 4.25 3.50
CA GLY A 27 15.82 5.57 4.10
C GLY A 27 15.75 6.72 3.10
N TYR A 28 15.92 6.47 1.80
CA TYR A 28 15.78 7.46 0.72
C TYR A 28 14.30 7.62 0.30
N ARG A 29 13.44 7.95 1.26
CA ARG A 29 11.97 8.04 1.07
C ARG A 29 11.55 9.13 0.07
N GLU A 30 12.25 10.26 0.10
CA GLU A 30 12.06 11.42 -0.76
C GLU A 30 12.48 11.12 -2.19
N LEU A 31 13.57 10.36 -2.40
CA LEU A 31 13.95 9.84 -3.71
C LEU A 31 12.92 8.84 -4.24
N ALA A 32 12.50 7.87 -3.44
CA ALA A 32 11.47 6.92 -3.84
C ALA A 32 10.15 7.61 -4.23
N THR A 33 9.76 8.65 -3.49
CA THR A 33 8.59 9.48 -3.79
C THR A 33 8.79 10.30 -5.06
N ALA A 34 9.95 10.91 -5.25
CA ALA A 34 10.31 11.64 -6.46
C ALA A 34 10.28 10.73 -7.71
N LEU A 35 10.81 9.51 -7.61
CA LEU A 35 10.75 8.50 -8.67
C LEU A 35 9.30 8.20 -9.06
N PHE A 36 8.40 7.99 -8.09
CA PHE A 36 6.99 7.78 -8.39
C PHE A 36 6.32 9.00 -9.05
N GLN A 37 6.53 10.20 -8.51
CA GLN A 37 6.01 11.44 -9.09
C GLN A 37 6.48 11.57 -10.54
N ALA A 38 7.78 11.41 -10.77
CA ALA A 38 8.39 11.57 -12.08
C ALA A 38 7.90 10.50 -13.08
N GLN A 39 7.89 9.22 -12.69
CA GLN A 39 7.47 8.13 -13.57
C GLN A 39 5.97 8.21 -13.93
N ILE A 40 5.12 8.61 -12.98
CA ILE A 40 3.69 8.85 -13.25
C ILE A 40 3.54 10.05 -14.19
N GLU A 41 4.15 11.19 -13.92
CA GLU A 41 4.12 12.35 -14.82
C GLU A 41 4.61 11.99 -16.23
N TYR A 42 5.78 11.36 -16.33
CA TYR A 42 6.44 11.00 -17.59
C TYR A 42 5.63 10.01 -18.45
N SER A 43 4.96 9.04 -17.81
CA SER A 43 4.20 8.00 -18.52
C SER A 43 2.73 8.37 -18.77
N LEU A 44 2.07 9.04 -17.83
CA LEU A 44 0.63 9.26 -17.86
C LEU A 44 0.26 10.67 -18.35
N PHE A 45 1.00 11.70 -17.94
CA PHE A 45 0.67 13.10 -18.23
C PHE A 45 1.51 13.72 -19.34
N CYS A 46 2.06 12.88 -20.23
CA CYS A 46 2.86 13.31 -21.38
C CYS A 46 2.03 14.14 -22.39
N PRO A 47 2.55 15.27 -22.89
CA PRO A 47 1.93 16.04 -23.97
C PRO A 47 1.66 15.16 -25.19
N SER A 48 0.54 15.44 -25.87
CA SER A 48 0.12 14.73 -27.10
C SER A 48 0.97 15.02 -28.34
N LEU A 49 2.04 15.79 -28.18
CA LEU A 49 3.00 16.10 -29.23
C LEU A 49 3.80 14.84 -29.59
N LEU A 50 3.95 14.58 -30.89
CA LEU A 50 4.87 13.55 -31.40
C LEU A 50 6.32 14.01 -31.14
N LEU A 51 6.81 13.74 -29.94
CA LEU A 51 8.16 14.08 -29.51
C LEU A 51 9.10 12.89 -29.72
N SER A 52 10.35 13.18 -30.10
CA SER A 52 11.43 12.21 -29.92
C SER A 52 11.69 12.02 -28.42
N GLU A 53 12.19 10.86 -28.00
CA GLU A 53 12.52 10.60 -26.59
C GLU A 53 13.47 11.67 -26.02
N GLN A 54 14.47 12.11 -26.79
CA GLN A 54 15.39 13.18 -26.37
C GLN A 54 14.68 14.53 -26.16
N SER A 55 13.72 14.87 -27.03
CA SER A 55 12.93 16.09 -26.87
C SER A 55 11.99 16.00 -25.67
N LYS A 56 11.43 14.81 -25.42
CA LYS A 56 10.57 14.53 -24.27
C LYS A 56 11.36 14.69 -22.96
N GLN A 57 12.54 14.11 -22.86
CA GLN A 57 13.43 14.25 -21.70
C GLN A 57 13.77 15.71 -21.40
N ARG A 58 14.18 16.50 -22.41
CA ARG A 58 14.52 17.92 -22.22
C ARG A 58 13.33 18.77 -21.74
N LEU A 59 12.14 18.55 -22.31
CA LEU A 59 10.94 19.27 -21.87
C LEU A 59 10.52 18.86 -20.46
N PHE A 60 10.70 17.57 -20.13
CA PHE A 60 10.41 17.06 -18.81
C PHE A 60 11.39 17.58 -17.75
N GLU A 61 12.69 17.66 -18.08
CA GLU A 61 13.72 18.29 -17.25
C GLU A 61 13.35 19.74 -16.90
N HIS A 62 12.90 20.51 -17.91
CA HIS A 62 12.42 21.87 -17.70
C HIS A 62 11.22 21.93 -16.73
N PHE A 63 10.29 20.99 -16.85
CA PHE A 63 9.17 20.88 -15.89
C PHE A 63 9.67 20.50 -14.49
N TRP A 64 10.56 19.52 -14.37
CA TRP A 64 11.04 19.02 -13.07
C TRP A 64 11.78 20.07 -12.26
N ASN A 65 12.61 20.87 -12.95
CA ASN A 65 13.38 21.97 -12.36
C ASN A 65 12.53 23.24 -12.13
N SER A 66 11.25 23.21 -12.48
CA SER A 66 10.32 24.32 -12.22
C SER A 66 9.69 24.23 -10.82
N ASN A 67 9.02 25.31 -10.42
CA ASN A 67 8.16 25.35 -9.22
C ASN A 67 6.72 24.86 -9.52
N GLY A 68 6.53 24.07 -10.59
CA GLY A 68 5.23 23.49 -10.93
C GLY A 68 4.87 22.35 -9.97
N ALA A 69 3.64 22.37 -9.44
CA ALA A 69 3.14 21.31 -8.57
C ALA A 69 3.13 19.94 -9.28
N ARG A 70 3.79 18.96 -8.66
CA ARG A 70 3.97 17.59 -9.16
C ARG A 70 2.81 16.69 -8.72
N VAL A 71 2.61 15.54 -9.36
CA VAL A 71 1.60 14.53 -8.95
C VAL A 71 1.60 14.33 -7.43
N GLY A 72 0.40 14.41 -6.83
CA GLY A 72 0.18 14.25 -5.39
C GLY A 72 0.29 15.52 -4.55
N GLU A 73 0.90 16.58 -5.08
CA GLU A 73 0.93 17.89 -4.44
C GLU A 73 -0.38 18.66 -4.67
N ASP A 74 -0.65 19.64 -3.79
CA ASP A 74 -1.84 20.46 -3.89
C ASP A 74 -1.80 21.36 -5.13
N GLY A 75 -2.84 21.27 -5.96
CA GLY A 75 -2.93 22.05 -7.20
C GLY A 75 -2.21 21.45 -8.41
N ALA A 76 -1.70 20.22 -8.31
CA ALA A 76 -1.10 19.51 -9.43
C ALA A 76 -2.09 19.31 -10.59
N LEU A 77 -1.61 19.56 -11.82
CA LEU A 77 -2.41 19.47 -13.05
C LEU A 77 -1.88 18.44 -14.06
N GLY A 78 -0.68 17.91 -13.80
CA GLY A 78 0.12 17.14 -14.74
C GLY A 78 0.93 18.03 -15.67
N TRP A 79 2.13 17.57 -16.05
CA TRP A 79 3.09 18.40 -16.77
C TRP A 79 2.63 18.84 -18.17
N SER A 80 1.78 18.07 -18.86
CA SER A 80 1.18 18.51 -20.14
C SER A 80 0.34 19.79 -19.97
N LYS A 81 -0.56 19.84 -18.99
CA LYS A 81 -1.41 21.02 -18.76
C LYS A 81 -0.61 22.19 -18.19
N TRP A 82 0.42 21.87 -17.40
CA TRP A 82 1.36 22.87 -16.94
C TRP A 82 2.09 23.53 -18.11
N LEU A 83 2.60 22.74 -19.07
CA LEU A 83 3.30 23.24 -20.25
C LEU A 83 2.39 24.11 -21.13
N GLU A 84 1.12 23.71 -21.30
CA GLU A 84 0.11 24.53 -21.99
C GLU A 84 -0.09 25.89 -21.31
N LYS A 85 -0.23 25.90 -19.98
CA LYS A 85 -0.40 27.15 -19.21
C LYS A 85 0.85 28.01 -19.25
N GLU A 86 2.03 27.42 -19.18
CA GLU A 86 3.28 28.15 -19.25
C GLU A 86 3.46 28.79 -20.63
N GLU A 87 3.15 28.07 -21.70
CA GLU A 87 3.15 28.61 -23.05
C GLU A 87 2.11 29.73 -23.20
N GLU A 88 0.90 29.57 -22.65
CA GLU A 88 -0.09 30.66 -22.63
C GLU A 88 0.42 31.90 -21.90
N LEU A 89 1.13 31.73 -20.78
CA LEU A 89 1.73 32.84 -20.03
C LEU A 89 2.84 33.51 -20.83
N ARG A 90 3.73 32.74 -21.48
CA ARG A 90 4.75 33.27 -22.39
C ARG A 90 4.12 34.05 -23.54
N GLN A 91 3.07 33.52 -24.16
CA GLN A 91 2.35 34.19 -25.26
C GLN A 91 1.64 35.47 -24.79
N ARG A 92 1.13 35.52 -23.56
CA ARG A 92 0.59 36.76 -22.98
C ARG A 92 1.68 37.79 -22.72
N ALA A 93 2.80 37.38 -22.13
CA ALA A 93 3.95 38.26 -21.90
C ALA A 93 4.50 38.84 -23.21
N MET A 94 4.65 38.01 -24.26
CA MET A 94 5.07 38.49 -25.59
C MET A 94 4.06 39.45 -26.22
N LYS A 95 2.74 39.23 -26.01
CA LYS A 95 1.71 40.17 -26.48
C LYS A 95 1.76 41.49 -25.72
N GLU A 96 1.98 41.46 -24.41
CA GLU A 96 2.14 42.64 -23.56
C GLU A 96 3.41 43.42 -23.94
N GLU A 97 4.54 42.76 -24.16
CA GLU A 97 5.78 43.38 -24.64
C GLU A 97 5.61 43.99 -26.05
N SER A 98 4.96 43.27 -26.97
CA SER A 98 4.67 43.79 -28.32
C SER A 98 3.70 44.98 -28.32
N SER A 99 2.82 45.08 -27.31
CA SER A 99 1.95 46.23 -27.13
C SER A 99 2.71 47.45 -26.57
N HIS A 100 3.73 47.22 -25.75
CA HIS A 100 4.64 48.27 -25.26
C HIS A 100 5.61 48.77 -26.33
N ASP A 101 6.03 47.94 -27.28
CA ASP A 101 6.86 48.36 -28.43
C ASP A 101 6.09 49.22 -29.46
N SER A 102 4.75 49.20 -29.44
CA SER A 102 3.94 50.08 -30.31
C SER A 102 3.95 51.56 -29.89
N GLU A 103 4.39 51.88 -28.66
CA GLU A 103 4.51 53.26 -28.16
C GLU A 103 5.96 53.79 -28.12
N LYS A 104 6.96 52.98 -28.46
CA LYS A 104 8.36 53.43 -28.62
C LYS A 104 8.99 52.88 -29.89
N GLY A 105 8.50 53.37 -31.03
CA GLY A 105 9.30 53.41 -32.25
C GLY A 105 10.55 54.25 -32.02
N GLY A 106 11.71 53.60 -31.84
CA GLY A 106 12.98 54.27 -31.64
C GLY A 106 14.16 53.32 -31.77
N TRP A 107 14.63 53.14 -33.01
CA TRP A 107 15.91 52.52 -33.32
C TRP A 107 17.08 53.15 -32.53
N THR A 108 17.82 52.33 -31.78
CA THR A 108 19.27 52.48 -31.46
C THR A 108 19.78 51.06 -31.17
N GLY A 109 20.67 50.39 -31.91
CA GLY A 109 21.92 50.87 -32.49
C GLY A 109 23.07 50.59 -31.51
N TRP A 110 23.67 49.39 -31.59
CA TRP A 110 24.97 48.93 -31.04
C TRP A 110 25.42 49.39 -29.64
N SER A 111 25.73 48.42 -28.77
CA SER A 111 26.88 48.55 -27.85
C SER A 111 27.42 47.18 -27.41
N GLU A 112 28.70 46.98 -27.70
CA GLU A 112 29.61 45.90 -27.30
C GLU A 112 29.93 45.90 -25.78
N PRO A 113 30.52 44.81 -25.25
CA PRO A 113 30.79 44.62 -23.82
C PRO A 113 32.04 45.37 -23.35
N LEU A 114 31.92 46.15 -22.26
CA LEU A 114 33.06 46.83 -21.63
C LEU A 114 33.74 45.93 -20.59
N SER A 115 34.96 45.55 -20.94
CA SER A 115 35.97 44.90 -20.11
C SER A 115 36.89 45.90 -19.36
N LYS A 116 37.46 45.42 -18.24
CA LYS A 116 38.73 45.81 -17.56
C LYS A 116 38.71 47.09 -16.69
N ILE A 117 39.27 47.03 -15.47
CA ILE A 117 40.68 47.33 -15.08
C ILE A 117 40.73 47.14 -13.53
N LYS A 118 41.70 46.59 -12.79
CA LYS A 118 43.14 46.32 -12.97
C LYS A 118 43.65 45.35 -11.89
N GLU A 119 44.61 44.51 -12.27
CA GLU A 119 45.57 43.84 -11.39
C GLU A 119 46.55 44.82 -10.73
N LYS A 120 47.12 44.40 -9.60
CA LYS A 120 48.56 44.61 -9.30
C LYS A 120 49.09 43.50 -8.38
N ASN A 121 50.05 42.74 -8.91
CA ASN A 121 50.93 41.80 -8.23
C ASN A 121 51.99 42.53 -7.38
N GLU A 122 52.55 41.87 -6.36
CA GLU A 122 53.96 41.42 -6.35
C GLU A 122 54.32 40.56 -5.12
N ALA A 123 55.31 39.68 -5.33
CA ALA A 123 55.76 38.51 -4.56
C ALA A 123 56.65 38.82 -3.33
N MET A 124 56.87 37.82 -2.44
CA MET A 124 58.18 37.16 -2.23
C MET A 124 58.11 36.01 -1.19
N GLU A 125 58.90 34.97 -1.47
CA GLU A 125 59.08 33.65 -0.83
C GLU A 125 59.84 33.66 0.53
N ASN A 126 59.66 32.63 1.39
CA ASN A 126 60.61 31.49 1.59
C ASN A 126 60.45 30.71 2.92
N ILE A 127 60.23 29.39 2.79
CA ILE A 127 60.91 28.20 3.36
C ILE A 127 61.21 28.11 4.89
N THR A 128 60.77 27.02 5.55
CA THR A 128 61.62 25.92 6.10
C THR A 128 60.78 24.73 6.62
N GLU A 129 61.17 23.53 6.18
CA GLU A 129 60.81 22.19 6.69
C GLU A 129 61.33 21.94 8.11
N THR A 130 60.79 20.96 8.85
CA THR A 130 61.55 19.84 9.49
C THR A 130 60.58 18.75 10.02
N ASP A 131 61.03 17.51 9.85
CA ASP A 131 60.49 16.14 10.03
C ASP A 131 60.31 15.64 11.49
N GLY A 132 59.63 14.49 11.70
CA GLY A 132 59.71 13.74 12.97
C GLY A 132 58.63 12.71 13.34
N ALA A 133 58.73 11.49 12.76
CA ALA A 133 58.65 10.15 13.38
C ALA A 133 57.36 9.52 14.00
N LEU A 134 57.21 8.23 13.63
CA LEU A 134 56.38 7.13 14.16
C LEU A 134 56.53 6.91 15.68
N ASP A 135 55.49 6.32 16.29
CA ASP A 135 55.64 5.11 17.12
C ASP A 135 54.36 4.24 17.10
N GLU A 136 54.53 2.98 16.74
CA GLU A 136 53.60 1.86 16.95
C GLU A 136 53.89 1.24 18.32
N LEU A 137 52.88 0.84 19.09
CA LEU A 137 53.02 -0.19 20.13
C LEU A 137 51.75 -1.05 20.20
N GLU A 138 51.95 -2.35 19.96
CA GLU A 138 51.10 -3.46 20.37
C GLU A 138 51.19 -3.65 21.90
N ASP A 139 50.14 -4.20 22.52
CA ASP A 139 50.30 -5.31 23.47
C ASP A 139 48.96 -6.02 23.75
N GLU A 140 49.02 -7.35 23.63
CA GLU A 140 47.97 -8.32 23.94
C GLU A 140 47.75 -8.48 25.45
N SER A 141 46.53 -8.84 25.86
CA SER A 141 46.37 -9.77 26.99
C SER A 141 45.10 -10.62 26.85
N GLU A 142 45.31 -11.93 26.81
CA GLU A 142 44.29 -12.98 26.88
C GLU A 142 43.65 -13.05 28.28
N MET A 143 42.33 -13.29 28.36
CA MET A 143 41.72 -14.18 29.37
C MET A 143 40.41 -14.77 28.84
N LYS A 144 40.27 -16.09 28.99
CA LYS A 144 39.13 -16.93 28.62
C LYS A 144 37.94 -16.76 29.57
N ASP A 145 36.72 -16.80 29.01
CA ASP A 145 35.67 -17.79 29.29
C ASP A 145 34.28 -17.29 28.81
N ASP A 146 33.67 -18.03 27.87
CA ASP A 146 32.30 -18.57 27.91
C ASP A 146 31.76 -18.85 26.49
N GLU A 147 31.65 -20.13 26.15
CA GLU A 147 31.27 -20.72 24.84
C GLU A 147 29.80 -20.46 24.40
N GLN A 148 29.25 -19.27 24.63
CA GLN A 148 27.93 -18.87 24.10
C GLN A 148 27.93 -17.51 23.37
N LYS A 149 29.10 -16.85 23.27
CA LYS A 149 29.33 -15.64 22.45
C LYS A 149 29.65 -15.91 20.99
N ASP A 150 30.06 -17.13 20.65
CA ASP A 150 30.73 -17.46 19.40
C ASP A 150 29.89 -17.11 18.15
N ASP A 151 28.57 -17.37 18.17
CA ASP A 151 27.69 -17.03 17.04
C ASP A 151 27.49 -15.51 16.87
N THR A 152 27.39 -14.76 17.96
CA THR A 152 27.20 -13.29 17.90
C THR A 152 28.50 -12.57 17.60
N GLU A 153 29.60 -13.04 18.16
CA GLU A 153 30.95 -12.50 17.95
C GLU A 153 31.41 -12.76 16.51
N ALA A 154 31.12 -13.95 15.97
CA ALA A 154 31.32 -14.24 14.55
C ALA A 154 30.48 -13.33 13.64
N LEU A 155 29.22 -13.04 13.99
CA LEU A 155 28.38 -12.10 13.23
C LEU A 155 28.86 -10.65 13.34
N LEU A 156 29.30 -10.20 14.52
CA LEU A 156 29.91 -8.88 14.72
C LEU A 156 31.18 -8.73 13.88
N LYS A 157 32.05 -9.76 13.88
CA LYS A 157 33.27 -9.80 13.06
C LYS A 157 32.97 -9.80 11.55
N MET A 158 31.91 -10.49 11.12
CA MET A 158 31.43 -10.46 9.74
C MET A 158 30.88 -9.09 9.33
N LEU A 159 30.38 -8.31 10.29
CA LEU A 159 29.91 -6.94 10.10
C LEU A 159 31.04 -5.89 10.21
N GLY A 160 32.26 -6.30 10.60
CA GLY A 160 33.41 -5.41 10.77
C GLY A 160 33.51 -4.73 12.14
N ILE A 161 32.73 -5.18 13.13
CA ILE A 161 32.70 -4.62 14.48
C ILE A 161 33.68 -5.40 15.38
N ASP A 162 34.84 -4.80 15.70
CA ASP A 162 35.82 -5.37 16.65
C ASP A 162 35.49 -4.91 18.08
N ALA A 163 35.01 -5.84 18.91
CA ALA A 163 34.62 -5.56 20.30
C ALA A 163 35.78 -5.02 21.17
N THR A 164 37.04 -5.19 20.75
CA THR A 164 38.25 -4.91 21.54
C THR A 164 39.04 -3.66 21.15
N ALA A 165 38.65 -2.90 20.13
CA ALA A 165 39.38 -1.66 19.78
C ALA A 165 38.98 -0.50 20.71
N GLU A 166 39.94 0.10 21.42
CA GLU A 166 39.74 1.23 22.33
C GLU A 166 39.93 2.59 21.64
N ALA A 167 39.05 3.53 22.00
CA ALA A 167 39.16 4.98 21.96
C ALA A 167 39.11 5.72 20.61
N ASN A 168 37.94 6.34 20.35
CA ASN A 168 37.83 7.79 20.14
C ASN A 168 36.40 8.26 20.50
N CYS A 169 36.29 9.23 21.43
CA CYS A 169 35.07 9.96 21.81
C CYS A 169 33.78 9.13 22.01
N GLU A 170 33.82 8.10 22.84
CA GLU A 170 32.64 7.26 23.11
C GLU A 170 31.58 8.00 23.94
N ILE A 171 30.44 8.30 23.34
CA ILE A 171 29.20 8.68 24.04
C ILE A 171 28.83 7.53 24.97
N LYS A 172 28.94 7.74 26.28
CA LYS A 172 28.77 6.66 27.28
C LYS A 172 27.32 6.40 27.66
N ASP A 173 26.40 7.32 27.36
CA ASP A 173 24.99 7.18 27.76
C ASP A 173 24.15 6.51 26.66
N THR A 174 23.53 5.38 26.97
CA THR A 174 22.55 4.71 26.11
C THR A 174 21.29 5.53 25.90
N ARG A 175 21.00 6.51 26.78
CA ARG A 175 19.85 7.41 26.64
C ARG A 175 20.01 8.37 25.47
N THR A 176 21.20 8.93 25.26
CA THR A 176 21.50 9.80 24.11
C THR A 176 21.27 9.06 22.80
N TRP A 177 21.69 7.79 22.70
CA TRP A 177 21.42 6.93 21.53
C TRP A 177 19.93 6.61 21.33
N THR A 178 19.18 6.46 22.42
CA THR A 178 17.72 6.27 22.34
C THR A 178 17.07 7.53 21.78
N ARG A 179 17.41 8.71 22.32
CA ARG A 179 16.93 10.02 21.85
C ARG A 179 17.30 10.27 20.39
N TRP A 180 18.53 9.97 19.98
CA TRP A 180 18.95 10.02 18.58
C TRP A 180 18.07 9.15 17.69
N SER A 181 17.80 7.90 18.10
CA SER A 181 16.96 7.00 17.30
C SER A 181 15.50 7.44 17.22
N GLU A 182 14.97 8.06 18.28
CA GLU A 182 13.63 8.63 18.32
C GLU A 182 13.51 9.84 17.37
N GLU A 183 14.49 10.74 17.40
CA GLU A 183 14.58 11.88 16.49
C GLU A 183 14.74 11.41 15.04
N GLU A 184 15.57 10.39 14.78
CA GLU A 184 15.76 9.82 13.46
C GLU A 184 14.45 9.23 12.90
N VAL A 185 13.67 8.53 13.73
CA VAL A 185 12.33 8.02 13.36
C VAL A 185 11.34 9.16 13.11
N ALA A 186 11.42 10.24 13.90
CA ALA A 186 10.57 11.42 13.72
C ALA A 186 10.88 12.14 12.41
N ARG A 187 12.16 12.38 12.08
CA ARG A 187 12.59 12.96 10.80
C ARG A 187 12.19 12.06 9.62
N ASP A 188 12.41 10.75 9.71
CA ASP A 188 11.92 9.77 8.73
C ASP A 188 10.41 9.89 8.44
N SER A 189 9.62 10.21 9.47
CA SER A 189 8.17 10.29 9.40
C SER A 189 7.68 11.64 8.88
N ASN A 190 8.40 12.71 9.15
CA ASN A 190 8.03 14.07 8.75
C ASN A 190 8.58 14.46 7.36
N GLU A 191 9.74 13.93 6.99
CA GLU A 191 10.54 14.43 5.87
C GLU A 191 10.56 13.53 4.64
N TRP A 192 9.56 12.65 4.50
CA TRP A 192 9.48 11.68 3.39
C TRP A 192 9.16 12.28 2.01
N MET A 193 8.74 13.55 1.94
CA MET A 193 8.38 14.22 0.69
C MET A 193 9.55 15.04 0.12
N PRO A 194 9.81 14.97 -1.20
CA PRO A 194 10.84 15.80 -1.84
C PRO A 194 10.43 17.28 -1.84
N VAL A 195 11.42 18.17 -1.78
CA VAL A 195 11.22 19.63 -1.76
C VAL A 195 11.65 20.23 -3.11
N HIS A 196 11.02 21.34 -3.52
CA HIS A 196 11.46 22.10 -4.68
C HIS A 196 12.74 22.88 -4.37
N ALA A 197 13.66 22.94 -5.33
CA ALA A 197 14.80 23.84 -5.27
C ALA A 197 14.27 25.30 -5.19
N LYS A 198 14.52 25.98 -4.06
CA LYS A 198 14.18 27.40 -3.93
C LYS A 198 15.09 28.21 -4.86
N ASN A 199 14.60 28.58 -6.04
CA ASN A 199 15.27 29.58 -6.89
C ASN A 199 15.09 30.98 -6.28
N GLY A 200 15.93 31.31 -5.30
CA GLY A 200 15.95 32.64 -4.70
C GLY A 200 17.06 32.78 -3.67
N ILE A 201 18.17 33.40 -4.08
CA ILE A 201 19.14 34.01 -3.16
C ILE A 201 18.40 35.14 -2.41
N SER A 202 17.81 34.84 -1.26
CA SER A 202 17.58 35.87 -0.26
C SER A 202 18.90 36.05 0.49
N HIS A 203 19.67 37.06 0.08
CA HIS A 203 20.73 37.59 0.92
C HIS A 203 20.10 38.19 2.19
N SER A 204 19.86 37.35 3.19
CA SER A 204 19.76 37.77 4.58
C SER A 204 20.84 37.02 5.32
N GLU A 205 21.94 37.71 5.65
CA GLU A 205 22.96 37.25 6.58
C GLU A 205 22.33 37.13 7.97
N ASP A 206 21.57 36.07 8.23
CA ASP A 206 21.13 35.65 9.55
C ASP A 206 21.74 34.26 9.82
N PRO A 207 22.27 33.98 11.03
CA PRO A 207 22.95 32.72 11.34
C PRO A 207 21.99 31.52 11.49
N ALA A 208 20.82 31.56 10.84
CA ALA A 208 19.83 30.49 10.77
C ALA A 208 20.01 29.61 9.51
N ASP A 209 21.13 29.74 8.79
CA ASP A 209 21.40 29.02 7.54
C ASP A 209 21.64 27.51 7.70
N ALA A 210 21.69 26.97 8.93
CA ALA A 210 21.76 25.52 9.15
C ALA A 210 20.46 24.78 8.72
N GLU A 211 19.29 25.42 8.87
CA GLU A 211 18.02 24.87 8.36
C GLU A 211 17.91 24.92 6.82
N GLY A 212 18.75 25.76 6.18
CA GLY A 212 18.86 25.87 4.73
C GLY A 212 19.53 24.66 4.10
N ASP A 213 20.62 24.17 4.72
CA ASP A 213 21.41 23.05 4.22
C ASP A 213 20.67 21.70 4.37
N GLU A 214 19.91 21.48 5.45
CA GLU A 214 19.05 20.30 5.63
C GLU A 214 17.91 20.22 4.60
N GLN A 215 17.44 21.37 4.11
CA GLN A 215 16.43 21.41 3.03
C GLN A 215 17.03 21.02 1.67
N LEU A 216 18.34 21.22 1.45
CA LEU A 216 19.00 20.88 0.18
C LEU A 216 19.11 19.38 -0.05
N LEU A 217 19.31 18.58 1.00
CA LEU A 217 19.37 17.12 0.91
C LEU A 217 18.04 16.48 0.45
N ARG A 218 16.92 17.21 0.59
CA ARG A 218 15.58 16.78 0.14
C ARG A 218 15.23 17.23 -1.28
N VAL A 219 16.11 18.03 -1.91
CA VAL A 219 15.93 18.48 -3.29
C VAL A 219 16.51 17.41 -4.22
N ILE A 220 15.62 16.68 -4.90
CA ILE A 220 16.01 15.66 -5.87
C ILE A 220 16.18 16.31 -7.25
N ALA A 221 17.40 16.21 -7.80
CA ALA A 221 17.72 16.75 -9.11
C ALA A 221 17.14 15.86 -10.22
N TYR A 222 17.00 16.40 -11.43
CA TYR A 222 16.57 15.59 -12.57
C TYR A 222 17.58 14.49 -12.92
N GLU A 223 18.86 14.74 -12.71
CA GLU A 223 19.95 13.79 -12.99
C GLU A 223 19.74 12.47 -12.23
N ASP A 224 19.36 12.55 -10.95
CA ASP A 224 19.06 11.40 -10.07
C ASP A 224 17.88 10.53 -10.57
N LEU A 225 17.03 11.09 -11.44
CA LEU A 225 15.81 10.44 -11.92
C LEU A 225 15.92 9.98 -13.37
N SER A 226 16.73 10.68 -14.17
CA SER A 226 16.75 10.57 -15.62
C SER A 226 17.02 9.15 -16.13
N ASP A 227 17.87 8.40 -15.44
CA ASP A 227 18.24 7.01 -15.78
C ASP A 227 17.13 5.99 -15.50
N TYR A 228 16.18 6.32 -14.63
CA TYR A 228 15.11 5.41 -14.20
C TYR A 228 13.79 5.60 -14.96
N LEU A 229 13.67 6.68 -15.75
CA LEU A 229 12.43 7.02 -16.45
C LEU A 229 12.24 6.20 -17.72
N PHE A 230 11.03 5.64 -17.90
CA PHE A 230 10.65 4.91 -19.10
C PHE A 230 9.23 5.23 -19.55
N SER A 231 8.98 5.17 -20.86
CA SER A 231 7.66 5.41 -21.45
C SER A 231 6.81 4.13 -21.43
N ILE A 232 5.59 4.21 -20.87
CA ILE A 232 4.60 3.11 -20.91
C ILE A 232 3.50 3.45 -21.91
N ILE A 233 3.18 2.52 -22.81
CA ILE A 233 2.18 2.70 -23.86
C ILE A 233 0.87 1.97 -23.53
N SER A 234 0.92 0.77 -22.93
CA SER A 234 -0.27 -0.02 -22.63
C SER A 234 -1.08 0.56 -21.48
N GLU A 235 -2.41 0.61 -21.65
CA GLU A 235 -3.31 1.08 -20.60
C GLU A 235 -3.26 0.19 -19.34
N GLU A 236 -3.08 -1.12 -19.51
CA GLU A 236 -2.97 -2.08 -18.41
C GLU A 236 -1.71 -1.86 -17.58
N ALA A 237 -0.58 -1.55 -18.22
CA ALA A 237 0.67 -1.27 -17.51
C ALA A 237 0.62 0.10 -16.81
N ARG A 238 0.01 1.12 -17.43
CA ARG A 238 -0.23 2.41 -16.78
C ARG A 238 -1.16 2.27 -15.57
N PHE A 239 -2.24 1.51 -15.71
CA PHE A 239 -3.15 1.21 -14.60
C PHE A 239 -2.41 0.44 -13.50
N SER A 240 -1.60 -0.56 -13.85
CA SER A 240 -0.80 -1.30 -12.88
C SER A 240 0.19 -0.40 -12.12
N LEU A 241 0.85 0.55 -12.79
CA LEU A 241 1.73 1.52 -12.13
C LEU A 241 0.98 2.32 -11.07
N VAL A 242 -0.19 2.87 -11.42
CA VAL A 242 -1.02 3.65 -10.48
C VAL A 242 -1.56 2.78 -9.35
N SER A 243 -2.02 1.56 -9.64
CA SER A 243 -2.53 0.66 -8.61
C SER A 243 -1.45 0.24 -7.62
N GLN A 244 -0.24 -0.07 -8.12
CA GLN A 244 0.90 -0.41 -7.28
C GLN A 244 1.42 0.80 -6.48
N PHE A 245 1.36 2.00 -7.04
CA PHE A 245 1.67 3.25 -6.33
C PHE A 245 0.71 3.48 -5.16
N ILE A 246 -0.61 3.36 -5.37
CA ILE A 246 -1.58 3.51 -4.27
C ILE A 246 -1.35 2.43 -3.21
N ASP A 247 -1.11 1.18 -3.63
CA ASP A 247 -0.78 0.07 -2.74
C ASP A 247 0.50 0.30 -1.93
N PHE A 248 1.52 0.93 -2.53
CA PHE A 248 2.82 1.22 -1.89
C PHE A 248 2.65 2.14 -0.68
N TYR A 249 1.87 3.21 -0.80
CA TYR A 249 1.58 4.14 0.29
C TYR A 249 0.45 3.68 1.22
N GLY A 250 -0.01 2.42 1.10
CA GLY A 250 -1.02 1.83 1.97
C GLY A 250 -2.47 2.25 1.68
N GLY A 251 -2.75 2.77 0.48
CA GLY A 251 -4.10 3.09 0.05
C GLY A 251 -4.99 1.84 -0.05
N ARG A 252 -6.22 1.91 0.45
CA ARG A 252 -7.17 0.80 0.38
C ARG A 252 -7.89 0.81 -0.97
N MET A 253 -7.80 -0.29 -1.70
CA MET A 253 -8.46 -0.48 -2.99
C MET A 253 -9.08 -1.86 -3.12
N ALA A 254 -10.06 -1.99 -4.03
CA ALA A 254 -10.59 -3.28 -4.43
C ALA A 254 -9.47 -4.16 -5.01
N GLN A 255 -9.55 -5.47 -4.80
CA GLN A 255 -8.53 -6.40 -5.27
C GLN A 255 -8.42 -6.36 -6.80
N TRP A 256 -7.34 -5.76 -7.30
CA TRP A 256 -7.06 -5.57 -8.72
C TRP A 256 -6.11 -6.64 -9.29
N THR A 257 -5.45 -7.43 -8.43
CA THR A 257 -4.57 -8.55 -8.82
C THR A 257 -4.94 -9.85 -8.10
N CYS A 258 -4.67 -10.97 -8.76
CA CYS A 258 -4.80 -12.29 -8.14
C CYS A 258 -3.71 -12.49 -7.10
N THR A 259 -4.03 -13.13 -5.97
CA THR A 259 -3.06 -13.42 -4.91
C THR A 259 -1.95 -14.41 -5.32
N ASN A 260 -2.13 -15.11 -6.44
CA ASN A 260 -1.11 -15.95 -7.06
C ASN A 260 -0.15 -15.18 -7.98
N SER A 261 -0.41 -13.90 -8.25
CA SER A 261 0.45 -13.07 -9.10
C SER A 261 1.86 -12.93 -8.49
N SER A 262 2.88 -12.84 -9.33
CA SER A 262 4.24 -12.53 -8.89
C SER A 262 4.31 -11.18 -8.19
N SER A 263 3.60 -10.18 -8.72
CA SER A 263 3.51 -8.84 -8.10
C SER A 263 2.96 -8.88 -6.67
N TRP A 264 1.99 -9.76 -6.40
CA TRP A 264 1.45 -9.96 -5.06
C TRP A 264 2.46 -10.65 -4.14
N ALA A 265 3.16 -11.67 -4.64
CA ALA A 265 4.19 -12.36 -3.86
C ALA A 265 5.35 -11.42 -3.49
N GLU A 266 5.85 -10.65 -4.46
CA GLU A 266 6.90 -9.64 -4.26
C GLU A 266 6.44 -8.55 -3.29
N LYS A 267 5.21 -8.02 -3.47
CA LYS A 267 4.57 -7.10 -2.52
C LYS A 267 4.67 -7.60 -1.09
N ASN A 268 4.19 -8.81 -0.83
CA ASN A 268 4.18 -9.37 0.52
C ASN A 268 5.59 -9.55 1.09
N LEU A 269 6.55 -10.07 0.30
CA LEU A 269 7.92 -10.31 0.78
C LEU A 269 8.64 -9.01 1.17
N SER A 270 8.37 -7.92 0.45
CA SER A 270 8.97 -6.60 0.66
C SER A 270 8.31 -5.75 1.75
N LEU A 271 7.35 -6.28 2.51
CA LEU A 271 6.71 -5.51 3.59
C LEU A 271 7.67 -5.32 4.78
N GLU A 272 7.68 -4.12 5.36
CA GLU A 272 8.34 -3.83 6.64
C GLU A 272 7.33 -3.74 7.80
N ALA A 273 6.05 -3.52 7.50
CA ALA A 273 4.94 -3.45 8.44
C ALA A 273 3.71 -4.16 7.84
N ILE A 274 2.76 -4.56 8.68
CA ILE A 274 1.54 -5.24 8.21
C ILE A 274 0.60 -4.19 7.58
N PRO A 275 0.19 -4.37 6.31
CA PRO A 275 -0.81 -3.52 5.67
C PRO A 275 -2.13 -3.55 6.43
N ASP A 276 -2.80 -2.41 6.55
CA ASP A 276 -4.10 -2.25 7.20
C ASP A 276 -5.15 -3.27 6.76
N SER A 277 -5.22 -3.58 5.47
CA SER A 277 -6.19 -4.55 4.95
C SER A 277 -5.93 -5.95 5.49
N LEU A 278 -4.66 -6.37 5.60
CA LEU A 278 -4.29 -7.65 6.19
C LEU A 278 -4.50 -7.62 7.70
N PHE A 279 -4.18 -6.50 8.34
CA PHE A 279 -4.38 -6.30 9.76
C PHE A 279 -5.87 -6.39 10.15
N ASP A 280 -6.78 -5.76 9.38
CA ASP A 280 -8.23 -5.86 9.59
C ASP A 280 -8.73 -7.30 9.45
N GLU A 281 -8.19 -8.07 8.49
CA GLU A 281 -8.51 -9.49 8.35
C GLU A 281 -7.97 -10.31 9.54
N LEU A 282 -6.76 -10.03 10.04
CA LEU A 282 -6.21 -10.69 11.24
C LEU A 282 -6.98 -10.30 12.52
N ARG A 283 -7.46 -9.06 12.62
CA ARG A 283 -8.31 -8.59 13.72
C ARG A 283 -9.65 -9.32 13.72
N ARG A 284 -10.30 -9.47 12.56
CA ARG A 284 -11.53 -10.28 12.44
C ARG A 284 -11.32 -11.70 12.94
N MET A 285 -10.21 -12.32 12.56
CA MET A 285 -9.82 -13.64 13.05
C MET A 285 -9.70 -13.64 14.58
N HIS A 286 -8.99 -12.67 15.14
CA HIS A 286 -8.78 -12.54 16.58
C HIS A 286 -10.11 -12.36 17.32
N ASP A 287 -10.98 -11.45 16.87
CA ASP A 287 -12.30 -11.21 17.45
C ASP A 287 -13.16 -12.49 17.48
N VAL A 288 -13.07 -13.32 16.45
CA VAL A 288 -13.78 -14.60 16.42
C VAL A 288 -13.23 -15.58 17.45
N LEU A 289 -11.91 -15.58 17.66
CA LEU A 289 -11.24 -16.46 18.62
C LEU A 289 -11.45 -16.03 20.09
N THR A 290 -11.60 -14.73 20.37
CA THR A 290 -11.68 -14.17 21.74
C THR A 290 -13.11 -13.99 22.26
N LYS A 291 -14.13 -13.96 21.39
CA LYS A 291 -15.55 -13.81 21.77
C LYS A 291 -16.07 -14.83 22.81
N GLU A 292 -15.41 -15.97 23.00
CA GLU A 292 -15.80 -16.98 24.01
C GLU A 292 -14.96 -16.94 25.31
N GLY A 293 -13.86 -16.16 25.37
CA GLY A 293 -12.95 -16.10 26.50
C GLY A 293 -12.88 -14.71 27.13
N ARG A 294 -13.78 -14.41 28.09
CA ARG A 294 -13.54 -13.30 29.01
C ARG A 294 -12.25 -13.58 29.79
N ASN A 295 -11.24 -12.74 29.57
CA ASN A 295 -9.94 -12.64 30.25
C ASN A 295 -8.77 -13.37 29.55
N GLN A 296 -8.00 -12.64 28.71
CA GLN A 296 -6.55 -12.43 28.87
C GLN A 296 -5.98 -11.63 27.66
N THR A 297 -5.37 -10.48 27.97
CA THR A 297 -4.44 -9.65 27.16
C THR A 297 -4.84 -9.34 25.70
N ASP A 298 -5.89 -8.53 25.51
CA ASP A 298 -6.20 -7.82 24.25
C ASP A 298 -4.99 -7.01 23.72
N THR A 299 -4.00 -6.75 24.56
CA THR A 299 -2.84 -5.91 24.25
C THR A 299 -1.74 -6.60 23.45
N SER A 300 -1.51 -7.92 23.59
CA SER A 300 -0.28 -8.55 23.08
C SER A 300 -0.19 -8.62 21.54
N LEU A 301 -1.31 -8.94 20.88
CA LEU A 301 -1.37 -9.12 19.44
C LEU A 301 -1.39 -7.78 18.71
N GLU A 302 -2.16 -6.81 19.22
CA GLU A 302 -2.12 -5.44 18.71
C GLU A 302 -0.75 -4.79 18.99
N GLN A 303 -0.10 -5.02 20.13
CA GLN A 303 1.25 -4.48 20.40
C GLN A 303 2.31 -4.98 19.41
N VAL A 304 2.33 -6.28 19.10
CA VAL A 304 3.33 -6.85 18.18
C VAL A 304 3.06 -6.48 16.71
N PHE A 305 1.78 -6.35 16.34
CA PHE A 305 1.39 -6.09 14.96
C PHE A 305 1.11 -4.61 14.63
N SER A 306 1.03 -3.74 15.64
CA SER A 306 0.93 -2.31 15.42
C SER A 306 2.21 -1.79 14.80
N SER A 307 2.12 -1.24 13.59
CA SER A 307 3.17 -0.41 13.03
C SER A 307 3.41 0.75 13.98
N SER A 308 4.65 0.98 14.41
CA SER A 308 5.06 2.20 15.13
C SER A 308 5.03 3.46 14.24
N ASP A 309 4.29 3.41 13.13
CA ASP A 309 4.22 4.50 12.17
C ASP A 309 3.42 5.64 12.75
N ASP A 310 3.97 6.84 12.63
CA ASP A 310 3.28 8.05 13.05
C ASP A 310 1.96 8.19 12.26
N ILE A 311 0.87 8.32 13.00
CA ILE A 311 -0.48 8.57 12.47
C ILE A 311 -0.47 9.85 11.60
N SER A 312 0.37 10.82 11.96
CA SER A 312 0.54 12.07 11.20
C SER A 312 1.07 11.80 9.79
N MET A 313 2.14 11.00 9.66
CA MET A 313 2.75 10.58 8.40
C MET A 313 1.71 9.86 7.54
N ARG A 314 1.02 8.87 8.10
CA ARG A 314 0.00 8.10 7.36
C ARG A 314 -1.15 8.97 6.87
N THR A 315 -1.58 9.94 7.67
CA THR A 315 -2.61 10.92 7.29
C THR A 315 -2.13 11.80 6.14
N SER A 316 -0.87 12.24 6.15
CA SER A 316 -0.27 13.02 5.06
C SER A 316 -0.16 12.20 3.76
N MET A 317 0.24 10.93 3.85
CA MET A 317 0.27 10.01 2.72
C MET A 317 -1.13 9.81 2.12
N MET A 318 -2.18 9.70 2.94
CA MET A 318 -3.54 9.59 2.40
C MET A 318 -3.98 10.86 1.64
N ARG A 319 -3.56 12.06 2.08
CA ARG A 319 -3.79 13.31 1.31
C ARG A 319 -3.03 13.29 -0.02
N PHE A 320 -1.78 12.84 0.00
CA PHE A 320 -0.95 12.69 -1.20
C PHE A 320 -1.56 11.69 -2.20
N ILE A 321 -1.95 10.50 -1.75
CA ILE A 321 -2.64 9.48 -2.56
C ILE A 321 -3.94 10.05 -3.14
N ARG A 322 -4.74 10.74 -2.32
CA ARG A 322 -5.99 11.35 -2.78
C ARG A 322 -5.73 12.30 -3.94
N ASN A 323 -4.79 13.24 -3.79
CA ASN A 323 -4.46 14.22 -4.81
C ASN A 323 -3.94 13.56 -6.09
N ALA A 324 -3.01 12.60 -5.96
CA ALA A 324 -2.44 11.88 -7.09
C ALA A 324 -3.50 11.05 -7.84
N THR A 325 -4.36 10.35 -7.11
CA THR A 325 -5.39 9.49 -7.70
C THR A 325 -6.50 10.30 -8.35
N LEU A 326 -6.89 11.46 -7.77
CA LEU A 326 -7.82 12.41 -8.40
C LEU A 326 -7.31 12.88 -9.77
N LEU A 327 -6.01 13.14 -9.87
CA LEU A 327 -5.40 13.51 -11.13
C LEU A 327 -5.40 12.31 -12.11
N CYS A 328 -5.09 11.10 -11.64
CA CYS A 328 -5.13 9.88 -12.45
C CYS A 328 -6.55 9.52 -12.96
N CYS A 329 -7.62 9.85 -12.23
CA CYS A 329 -9.00 9.70 -12.69
C CYS A 329 -9.30 10.50 -13.97
N THR A 330 -8.52 11.56 -14.28
CA THR A 330 -8.67 12.31 -15.53
C THR A 330 -8.19 11.53 -16.76
N ILE A 331 -7.28 10.57 -16.56
CA ILE A 331 -6.74 9.70 -17.62
C ILE A 331 -7.57 8.42 -17.74
N PHE A 332 -8.03 7.89 -16.60
CA PHE A 332 -8.86 6.68 -16.55
C PHE A 332 -10.31 7.04 -16.18
N PRO A 333 -11.11 7.57 -17.12
CA PRO A 333 -12.50 7.89 -16.86
C PRO A 333 -13.30 6.60 -16.54
N GLN A 334 -14.26 6.70 -15.62
CA GLN A 334 -15.18 5.61 -15.24
C GLN A 334 -14.51 4.38 -14.62
N ASN A 335 -13.33 4.55 -14.03
CA ASN A 335 -12.65 3.47 -13.30
C ASN A 335 -13.03 3.48 -11.82
N HIS A 336 -14.02 2.64 -11.49
CA HIS A 336 -14.57 2.52 -10.13
C HIS A 336 -13.54 2.11 -9.07
N ILE A 337 -12.44 1.42 -9.44
CA ILE A 337 -11.39 1.00 -8.50
C ILE A 337 -10.60 2.22 -8.00
N LEU A 338 -10.23 3.13 -8.92
CA LEU A 338 -9.50 4.36 -8.57
C LEU A 338 -10.42 5.34 -7.84
N GLU A 339 -11.69 5.43 -8.24
CA GLU A 339 -12.68 6.25 -7.55
C GLU A 339 -12.93 5.77 -6.13
N GLU A 340 -13.03 4.46 -5.90
CA GLU A 340 -13.10 3.89 -4.55
C GLU A 340 -11.85 4.23 -3.74
N ALA A 341 -10.65 4.09 -4.31
CA ALA A 341 -9.41 4.44 -3.65
C ALA A 341 -9.33 5.93 -3.25
N VAL A 342 -9.77 6.85 -4.13
CA VAL A 342 -9.84 8.29 -3.84
C VAL A 342 -10.76 8.59 -2.67
N LEU A 343 -11.97 8.01 -2.66
CA LEU A 343 -12.93 8.28 -1.60
C LEU A 343 -12.43 7.72 -0.27
N ILE A 344 -11.78 6.53 -0.26
CA ILE A 344 -11.21 5.98 0.96
C ILE A 344 -10.02 6.81 1.46
N ALA A 345 -9.14 7.28 0.56
CA ALA A 345 -8.03 8.14 0.93
C ALA A 345 -8.50 9.47 1.55
N GLU A 346 -9.54 10.09 0.98
CA GLU A 346 -10.18 11.28 1.56
C GLU A 346 -10.76 10.98 2.95
N GLU A 347 -11.44 9.84 3.12
CA GLU A 347 -11.97 9.45 4.43
C GLU A 347 -10.88 9.28 5.47
N LEU A 348 -9.85 8.49 5.18
CA LEU A 348 -8.75 8.21 6.10
C LEU A 348 -7.94 9.47 6.43
N SER A 349 -7.77 10.37 5.47
CA SER A 349 -7.11 11.65 5.70
C SER A 349 -7.90 12.57 6.64
N ASN A 350 -9.24 12.59 6.52
CA ASN A 350 -10.10 13.44 7.34
C ASN A 350 -10.39 12.85 8.73
N THR A 351 -10.37 11.52 8.87
CA THR A 351 -10.60 10.85 10.16
C THR A 351 -9.31 10.56 10.92
N VAL A 352 -8.15 10.98 10.39
CA VAL A 352 -6.84 10.73 11.01
C VAL A 352 -6.66 9.23 11.25
N MET A 353 -6.92 8.43 10.21
CA MET A 353 -6.88 6.97 10.19
C MET A 353 -7.91 6.24 11.08
N ASN A 354 -8.81 6.95 11.77
CA ASN A 354 -9.86 6.32 12.58
C ASN A 354 -11.07 5.96 11.73
N THR A 355 -11.44 4.68 11.68
CA THR A 355 -12.56 4.19 10.86
C THR A 355 -13.91 4.16 11.60
N SER A 356 -13.92 4.40 12.92
CA SER A 356 -15.03 4.02 13.79
C SER A 356 -15.86 5.17 14.39
N SER A 357 -15.53 6.45 14.13
CA SER A 357 -16.05 7.56 14.95
C SER A 357 -16.89 8.64 14.25
N CYS A 358 -17.15 8.56 12.93
CA CYS A 358 -17.87 9.64 12.23
C CYS A 358 -19.29 9.23 11.78
N SER A 359 -20.30 9.97 12.25
CA SER A 359 -21.69 9.86 11.74
C SER A 359 -21.87 10.53 10.38
N VAL A 360 -20.98 11.46 10.02
CA VAL A 360 -20.97 12.16 8.74
C VAL A 360 -19.93 11.49 7.86
N THR A 361 -20.33 11.03 6.68
CA THR A 361 -19.43 10.47 5.68
C THR A 361 -18.47 11.55 5.15
N PRO A 362 -17.16 11.47 5.44
CA PRO A 362 -16.21 12.55 5.11
C PRO A 362 -16.07 12.78 3.60
N CYS A 363 -16.11 11.71 2.79
CA CYS A 363 -15.98 11.82 1.33
C CYS A 363 -17.20 12.38 0.60
N ARG A 364 -18.27 12.75 1.32
CA ARG A 364 -19.56 13.19 0.73
C ARG A 364 -19.41 14.42 -0.18
N THR A 365 -18.56 15.37 0.19
CA THR A 365 -18.32 16.59 -0.60
C THR A 365 -17.58 16.27 -1.89
N LEU A 366 -16.55 15.42 -1.80
CA LEU A 366 -15.73 14.97 -2.92
C LEU A 366 -16.53 14.08 -3.89
N ALA A 367 -17.27 13.10 -3.37
CA ALA A 367 -18.14 12.26 -4.22
C ALA A 367 -19.15 13.11 -4.99
N LYS A 368 -19.73 14.13 -4.35
CA LYS A 368 -20.66 15.05 -5.03
C LYS A 368 -19.98 15.96 -6.04
N SER A 369 -18.72 16.34 -5.87
CA SER A 369 -17.99 17.13 -6.87
C SER A 369 -17.65 16.27 -8.10
N LEU A 370 -17.24 15.01 -7.89
CA LEU A 370 -16.97 14.05 -8.97
C LEU A 370 -18.23 13.68 -9.75
N LEU A 371 -19.37 13.52 -9.08
CA LEU A 371 -20.65 13.30 -9.77
C LEU A 371 -21.16 14.52 -10.54
N LYS A 372 -20.76 15.74 -10.13
CA LYS A 372 -21.08 16.96 -10.88
C LYS A 372 -20.28 17.05 -12.17
N SER A 373 -19.01 16.65 -12.17
CA SER A 373 -18.20 16.59 -13.39
C SER A 373 -18.67 15.47 -14.31
N ASN A 374 -18.92 14.28 -13.77
CA ASN A 374 -19.30 13.09 -14.54
C ASN A 374 -20.68 12.54 -14.15
N ARG A 375 -21.75 13.19 -14.62
CA ARG A 375 -23.14 12.79 -14.31
C ARG A 375 -23.56 11.42 -14.87
N GLN A 376 -22.79 10.89 -15.82
CA GLN A 376 -23.08 9.60 -16.47
C GLN A 376 -22.43 8.41 -15.74
N ASP A 377 -21.66 8.67 -14.67
CA ASP A 377 -20.96 7.63 -13.93
C ASP A 377 -21.86 6.98 -12.87
N VAL A 378 -22.42 5.85 -13.27
CA VAL A 378 -23.31 5.03 -12.43
C VAL A 378 -22.52 4.23 -11.40
N LEU A 379 -21.27 3.86 -11.70
CA LEU A 379 -20.45 3.08 -10.78
C LEU A 379 -19.92 3.94 -9.63
N LEU A 380 -19.53 5.19 -9.91
CA LEU A 380 -19.20 6.18 -8.88
C LEU A 380 -20.35 6.37 -7.88
N CYS A 381 -21.60 6.42 -8.37
CA CYS A 381 -22.78 6.47 -7.51
C CYS A 381 -22.87 5.24 -6.60
N GLY A 382 -22.58 4.05 -7.14
CA GLY A 382 -22.55 2.80 -6.41
C GLY A 382 -21.47 2.76 -5.33
N VAL A 383 -20.25 3.18 -5.66
CA VAL A 383 -19.14 3.29 -4.71
C VAL A 383 -19.49 4.28 -3.60
N TYR A 384 -19.99 5.47 -3.94
CA TYR A 384 -20.42 6.47 -2.97
C TYR A 384 -21.51 5.93 -2.02
N ALA A 385 -22.50 5.22 -2.55
CA ALA A 385 -23.56 4.61 -1.75
C ALA A 385 -23.01 3.50 -0.82
N ARG A 386 -22.05 2.69 -1.28
CA ARG A 386 -21.36 1.69 -0.42
C ARG A 386 -20.61 2.37 0.72
N ARG A 387 -19.90 3.48 0.47
CA ARG A 387 -19.22 4.24 1.54
C ARG A 387 -20.21 4.77 2.58
N GLU A 388 -21.30 5.41 2.15
CA GLU A 388 -22.35 5.89 3.05
C GLU A 388 -22.97 4.74 3.88
N ALA A 389 -23.10 3.55 3.30
CA ALA A 389 -23.60 2.38 4.03
C ALA A 389 -22.62 1.89 5.11
N VAL A 390 -21.31 1.93 4.86
CA VAL A 390 -20.28 1.57 5.85
C VAL A 390 -20.32 2.49 7.08
N PHE A 391 -20.64 3.77 6.91
CA PHE A 391 -20.84 4.72 8.02
C PHE A 391 -22.23 4.62 8.67
N GLY A 392 -23.05 3.63 8.30
CA GLY A 392 -24.39 3.40 8.87
C GLY A 392 -25.50 4.27 8.29
N ASN A 393 -25.24 5.10 7.27
CA ASN A 393 -26.23 5.95 6.61
C ASN A 393 -27.03 5.18 5.54
N ILE A 394 -27.64 4.05 5.93
CA ILE A 394 -28.30 3.10 5.04
C ILE A 394 -29.41 3.75 4.21
N ASP A 395 -30.24 4.61 4.81
CA ASP A 395 -31.35 5.26 4.10
C ASP A 395 -30.90 6.26 3.04
N HIS A 396 -29.73 6.88 3.25
CA HIS A 396 -29.13 7.75 2.25
C HIS A 396 -28.49 6.93 1.13
N ALA A 397 -27.79 5.84 1.46
CA ALA A 397 -27.27 4.89 0.49
C ALA A 397 -28.37 4.33 -0.43
N ARG A 398 -29.53 3.95 0.14
CA ARG A 398 -30.71 3.49 -0.61
C ARG A 398 -31.19 4.50 -1.64
N LYS A 399 -31.31 5.78 -1.25
CA LYS A 399 -31.73 6.87 -2.16
C LYS A 399 -30.74 7.07 -3.32
N ILE A 400 -29.44 6.95 -3.04
CA ILE A 400 -28.40 7.07 -4.07
C ILE A 400 -28.48 5.90 -5.05
N PHE A 401 -28.61 4.66 -4.55
CA PHE A 401 -28.79 3.48 -5.40
C PHE A 401 -30.06 3.57 -6.25
N ASP A 402 -31.17 3.97 -5.65
CA ASP A 402 -32.45 4.17 -6.34
C ASP A 402 -32.37 5.22 -7.46
N MET A 403 -31.68 6.33 -7.19
CA MET A 403 -31.42 7.38 -8.18
C MET A 403 -30.53 6.87 -9.31
N ALA A 404 -29.47 6.14 -8.98
CA ALA A 404 -28.54 5.59 -9.96
C ALA A 404 -29.25 4.57 -10.86
N LEU A 405 -29.95 3.59 -10.29
CA LEU A 405 -30.66 2.55 -11.03
C LEU A 405 -31.79 3.09 -11.92
N SER A 406 -32.53 4.10 -11.45
CA SER A 406 -33.57 4.75 -12.27
C SER A 406 -33.02 5.58 -13.44
N SER A 407 -31.74 5.98 -13.39
CA SER A 407 -31.10 6.76 -14.44
C SER A 407 -30.48 5.92 -15.58
N ILE A 408 -30.29 4.60 -15.36
CA ILE A 408 -29.59 3.70 -16.30
C ILE A 408 -30.27 3.62 -17.67
N ASP A 409 -31.61 3.61 -17.70
CA ASP A 409 -32.40 3.46 -18.93
C ASP A 409 -32.16 4.59 -19.96
N GLY A 410 -31.63 5.74 -19.50
CA GLY A 410 -31.31 6.89 -20.35
C GLY A 410 -29.87 6.94 -20.84
N LEU A 411 -29.01 6.00 -20.42
CA LEU A 411 -27.56 6.03 -20.67
C LEU A 411 -27.13 5.12 -21.83
N PRO A 412 -25.93 5.32 -22.42
CA PRO A 412 -25.42 4.49 -23.52
C PRO A 412 -25.30 3.00 -23.16
N GLN A 413 -25.41 2.12 -24.16
CA GLN A 413 -25.41 0.66 -23.98
C GLN A 413 -24.20 0.11 -23.22
N GLY A 414 -23.02 0.75 -23.32
CA GLY A 414 -21.81 0.36 -22.59
C GLY A 414 -21.82 0.70 -21.09
N VAL A 415 -22.63 1.67 -20.66
CA VAL A 415 -22.85 1.98 -19.23
C VAL A 415 -24.00 1.13 -18.67
N GLN A 416 -24.93 0.70 -19.54
CA GLN A 416 -25.99 -0.23 -19.15
C GLN A 416 -25.46 -1.62 -18.76
N THR A 417 -24.31 -2.06 -19.31
CA THR A 417 -23.69 -3.33 -18.88
C THR A 417 -23.20 -3.28 -17.43
N ASN A 418 -22.82 -2.09 -16.94
CA ASN A 418 -22.41 -1.85 -15.55
C ASN A 418 -23.59 -1.93 -14.56
N ALA A 419 -24.82 -2.07 -15.06
CA ALA A 419 -25.99 -2.26 -14.23
C ALA A 419 -25.88 -3.52 -13.38
N SER A 420 -25.33 -4.64 -13.88
CA SER A 420 -25.24 -5.89 -13.10
C SER A 420 -24.41 -5.70 -11.82
N LEU A 421 -23.30 -4.97 -11.93
CA LEU A 421 -22.43 -4.65 -10.79
C LEU A 421 -23.14 -3.76 -9.77
N LEU A 422 -23.88 -2.74 -10.21
CA LEU A 422 -24.64 -1.87 -9.31
C LEU A 422 -25.78 -2.62 -8.59
N HIS A 423 -26.51 -3.48 -9.30
CA HIS A 423 -27.56 -4.31 -8.69
C HIS A 423 -26.99 -5.28 -7.66
N LEU A 424 -25.82 -5.88 -7.93
CA LEU A 424 -25.11 -6.72 -6.98
C LEU A 424 -24.74 -5.93 -5.72
N TRP A 425 -24.08 -4.78 -5.87
CA TRP A 425 -23.65 -3.97 -4.73
C TRP A 425 -24.82 -3.53 -3.86
N TYR A 426 -25.94 -3.14 -4.48
CA TYR A 426 -27.12 -2.77 -3.70
C TYR A 426 -27.71 -3.98 -2.95
N ALA A 427 -27.79 -5.14 -3.59
CA ALA A 427 -28.24 -6.36 -2.93
C ALA A 427 -27.31 -6.81 -1.80
N GLU A 428 -25.98 -6.75 -1.98
CA GLU A 428 -25.00 -7.10 -0.93
C GLU A 428 -25.12 -6.19 0.30
N VAL A 429 -25.31 -4.88 0.11
CA VAL A 429 -25.51 -3.93 1.21
C VAL A 429 -26.77 -4.27 2.00
N GLU A 430 -27.89 -4.58 1.34
CA GLU A 430 -29.13 -4.95 2.04
C GLU A 430 -29.03 -6.31 2.75
N VAL A 431 -28.30 -7.28 2.19
CA VAL A 431 -28.07 -8.57 2.85
C VAL A 431 -27.16 -8.41 4.08
N ALA A 432 -26.12 -7.56 4.00
CA ALA A 432 -25.26 -7.25 5.14
C ALA A 432 -26.01 -6.54 6.29
N ASN A 433 -26.99 -5.70 5.96
CA ASN A 433 -27.87 -5.10 6.96
C ASN A 433 -28.81 -6.14 7.61
N GLY A 434 -29.26 -7.12 6.84
CA GLY A 434 -30.17 -8.17 7.30
C GLY A 434 -29.58 -9.10 8.37
N THR A 435 -28.26 -9.31 8.38
CA THR A 435 -27.57 -10.19 9.34
C THR A 435 -27.44 -9.59 10.75
N HIS A 436 -27.63 -8.27 10.91
CA HIS A 436 -27.44 -7.56 12.19
C HIS A 436 -28.70 -7.51 13.08
N GLY A 437 -29.62 -8.48 12.96
CA GLY A 437 -30.63 -8.79 13.98
C GLY A 437 -31.70 -7.72 14.29
N GLY A 438 -31.85 -6.69 13.46
CA GLY A 438 -32.90 -5.68 13.63
C GLY A 438 -34.28 -6.10 13.09
N SER A 439 -35.35 -5.46 13.59
CA SER A 439 -36.75 -5.58 13.11
C SER A 439 -36.92 -5.37 11.57
N GLY A 440 -35.91 -4.77 10.91
CA GLY A 440 -35.86 -4.55 9.46
C GLY A 440 -35.18 -5.66 8.62
N SER A 441 -34.80 -6.81 9.20
CA SER A 441 -34.11 -7.89 8.47
C SER A 441 -34.97 -8.50 7.37
N SER A 442 -36.26 -8.70 7.62
CA SER A 442 -37.22 -9.21 6.65
C SER A 442 -37.41 -8.24 5.47
N GLU A 443 -37.49 -6.94 5.75
CA GLU A 443 -37.67 -5.92 4.71
C GLU A 443 -36.43 -5.78 3.81
N SER A 444 -35.23 -5.85 4.41
CA SER A 444 -33.96 -5.74 3.68
C SER A 444 -33.78 -6.92 2.72
N SER A 445 -34.10 -8.15 3.16
CA SER A 445 -34.10 -9.34 2.29
C SER A 445 -35.15 -9.28 1.18
N LEU A 446 -36.35 -8.76 1.46
CA LEU A 446 -37.40 -8.56 0.46
C LEU A 446 -37.01 -7.50 -0.58
N ARG A 447 -36.27 -6.47 -0.16
CA ARG A 447 -35.75 -5.43 -1.05
C ARG A 447 -34.63 -5.96 -1.94
N ALA A 448 -33.68 -6.70 -1.37
CA ALA A 448 -32.65 -7.41 -2.14
C ALA A 448 -33.29 -8.31 -3.22
N MET A 449 -34.33 -9.06 -2.85
CA MET A 449 -35.09 -9.89 -3.78
C MET A 449 -35.74 -9.06 -4.92
N HIS A 450 -36.35 -7.92 -4.60
CA HIS A 450 -36.94 -7.04 -5.60
C HIS A 450 -35.88 -6.53 -6.60
N ILE A 451 -34.75 -6.00 -6.11
CA ILE A 451 -33.66 -5.46 -6.94
C ILE A 451 -33.14 -6.53 -7.90
N LEU A 452 -32.85 -7.73 -7.39
CA LEU A 452 -32.34 -8.83 -8.20
C LEU A 452 -33.39 -9.33 -9.20
N SER A 453 -34.67 -9.33 -8.84
CA SER A 453 -35.75 -9.68 -9.77
C SER A 453 -35.88 -8.70 -10.93
N CYS A 454 -35.60 -7.40 -10.72
CA CYS A 454 -35.59 -6.42 -11.81
C CYS A 454 -34.49 -6.74 -12.82
N LEU A 455 -33.28 -7.06 -12.34
CA LEU A 455 -32.14 -7.42 -13.20
C LEU A 455 -32.44 -8.69 -14.01
N GLY A 456 -32.86 -9.76 -13.34
CA GLY A 456 -33.09 -11.05 -14.00
C GLY A 456 -34.26 -11.03 -14.99
N SER A 457 -35.30 -10.22 -14.74
CA SER A 457 -36.48 -10.18 -15.63
C SER A 457 -36.32 -9.23 -16.82
N GLY A 458 -35.21 -8.48 -16.88
CA GLY A 458 -34.93 -7.47 -17.90
C GLY A 458 -35.91 -6.30 -17.88
N THR A 459 -36.62 -6.09 -16.77
CA THR A 459 -37.58 -4.99 -16.63
C THR A 459 -36.91 -3.75 -16.06
N LYS A 460 -37.37 -2.57 -16.48
CA LYS A 460 -36.95 -1.28 -15.93
C LYS A 460 -37.01 -1.29 -14.40
N TYR A 461 -35.97 -0.76 -13.77
CA TYR A 461 -35.94 -0.67 -12.31
C TYR A 461 -37.07 0.22 -11.80
N SER A 462 -37.83 -0.28 -10.83
CA SER A 462 -38.83 0.49 -10.10
C SER A 462 -38.46 0.58 -8.63
N LEU A 463 -38.73 1.73 -8.01
CA LEU A 463 -38.53 1.91 -6.57
C LEU A 463 -39.26 0.82 -5.79
N TYR A 464 -38.61 0.31 -4.74
CA TYR A 464 -39.19 -0.72 -3.87
C TYR A 464 -40.46 -0.18 -3.20
N ARG A 465 -41.61 -0.75 -3.57
CA ARG A 465 -42.92 -0.42 -2.98
C ARG A 465 -43.57 -1.61 -2.29
N CYS A 466 -43.39 -2.81 -2.83
CA CYS A 466 -44.00 -4.05 -2.35
C CYS A 466 -43.13 -5.26 -2.71
N LYS A 467 -43.43 -6.40 -2.06
CA LYS A 467 -42.86 -7.71 -2.41
C LYS A 467 -43.05 -8.02 -3.91
N PRO A 468 -42.02 -8.51 -4.62
CA PRO A 468 -42.16 -8.87 -6.03
C PRO A 468 -43.18 -10.00 -6.21
N SER A 469 -43.95 -9.94 -7.31
CA SER A 469 -44.94 -10.97 -7.62
C SER A 469 -44.26 -12.31 -7.93
N SER A 470 -44.94 -13.43 -7.65
CA SER A 470 -44.40 -14.78 -7.95
C SER A 470 -44.06 -14.96 -9.43
N LEU A 471 -44.82 -14.31 -10.33
CA LEU A 471 -44.56 -14.28 -11.76
C LEU A 471 -43.23 -13.57 -12.10
N GLN A 472 -42.96 -12.42 -11.48
CA GLN A 472 -41.71 -11.67 -11.68
C GLN A 472 -40.50 -12.46 -11.17
N GLN A 473 -40.64 -13.16 -10.04
CA GLN A 473 -39.59 -14.04 -9.52
C GLN A 473 -39.28 -15.16 -10.51
N LEU A 474 -40.29 -15.85 -11.04
CA LEU A 474 -40.09 -16.91 -12.03
C LEU A 474 -39.47 -16.40 -13.33
N LYS A 475 -39.94 -15.24 -13.81
CA LYS A 475 -39.36 -14.60 -14.99
C LYS A 475 -37.90 -14.21 -14.76
N ALA A 476 -37.57 -13.70 -13.58
CA ALA A 476 -36.21 -13.33 -13.22
C ALA A 476 -35.27 -14.53 -13.20
N ARG A 477 -35.70 -15.66 -12.62
CA ARG A 477 -34.93 -16.90 -12.64
C ARG A 477 -34.68 -17.40 -14.07
N GLN A 478 -35.70 -17.37 -14.92
CA GLN A 478 -35.55 -17.77 -16.31
C GLN A 478 -34.57 -16.85 -17.05
N GLY A 479 -34.69 -15.55 -16.87
CA GLY A 479 -33.79 -14.59 -17.53
C GLY A 479 -32.34 -14.70 -17.03
N PHE A 480 -32.11 -14.90 -15.74
CA PHE A 480 -30.76 -15.19 -15.23
C PHE A 480 -30.19 -16.49 -15.83
N LYS A 481 -30.99 -17.55 -15.95
CA LYS A 481 -30.56 -18.79 -16.58
C LYS A 481 -30.17 -18.58 -18.05
N GLU A 482 -30.94 -17.81 -18.79
CA GLU A 482 -30.65 -17.45 -20.19
C GLU A 482 -29.36 -16.61 -20.28
N GLN A 483 -29.20 -15.61 -19.43
CA GLN A 483 -28.00 -14.75 -19.42
C GLN A 483 -26.74 -15.54 -19.03
N VAL A 484 -26.81 -16.43 -18.04
CA VAL A 484 -25.69 -17.31 -17.65
C VAL A 484 -25.32 -18.25 -18.79
N ASN A 485 -26.29 -18.79 -19.53
CA ASN A 485 -26.00 -19.63 -20.70
C ASN A 485 -25.30 -18.85 -21.82
N MET A 486 -25.62 -17.58 -22.02
CA MET A 486 -24.94 -16.72 -22.99
C MET A 486 -23.47 -16.50 -22.62
N LEU A 487 -23.18 -16.35 -21.33
CA LEU A 487 -21.81 -16.17 -20.80
C LEU A 487 -20.92 -17.41 -20.98
N HIS A 488 -21.50 -18.61 -21.11
CA HIS A 488 -20.72 -19.83 -21.28
C HIS A 488 -19.72 -19.73 -22.46
N SER A 489 -20.13 -19.09 -23.56
CA SER A 489 -19.29 -18.94 -24.75
C SER A 489 -18.13 -17.94 -24.57
N SER A 490 -18.29 -16.91 -23.74
CA SER A 490 -17.23 -15.93 -23.46
C SER A 490 -16.26 -16.44 -22.40
N TRP A 491 -16.77 -17.11 -21.37
CA TRP A 491 -15.98 -17.66 -20.27
C TRP A 491 -15.09 -18.83 -20.71
N THR A 492 -15.59 -19.68 -21.61
CA THR A 492 -14.76 -20.73 -22.23
C THR A 492 -13.60 -20.15 -23.04
N ARG A 493 -13.81 -18.99 -23.69
CA ARG A 493 -12.77 -18.25 -24.40
C ARG A 493 -11.83 -17.49 -23.45
N GLY A 494 -12.24 -17.25 -22.21
CA GLY A 494 -11.46 -16.59 -21.15
C GLY A 494 -11.68 -15.08 -21.04
N LEU A 495 -12.74 -14.57 -21.67
CA LEU A 495 -13.16 -13.17 -21.52
C LEU A 495 -14.07 -13.09 -20.30
N ILE A 496 -13.47 -12.76 -19.15
CA ILE A 496 -14.16 -12.59 -17.88
C ILE A 496 -14.03 -11.12 -17.49
N ASP A 497 -15.17 -10.50 -17.26
CA ASP A 497 -15.34 -9.11 -16.86
C ASP A 497 -16.10 -9.01 -15.53
N ASP A 498 -15.96 -7.88 -14.84
CA ASP A 498 -16.66 -7.62 -13.58
C ASP A 498 -18.18 -7.77 -13.70
N ASN A 499 -18.73 -7.40 -14.86
CA ASN A 499 -20.18 -7.46 -15.11
C ASN A 499 -20.70 -8.90 -15.22
N SER A 500 -19.96 -9.83 -15.83
CA SER A 500 -20.37 -11.24 -15.89
C SER A 500 -20.26 -11.93 -14.54
N ILE A 501 -19.24 -11.59 -13.73
CA ILE A 501 -19.16 -12.08 -12.36
C ILE A 501 -20.30 -11.54 -11.52
N ALA A 502 -20.56 -10.24 -11.64
CA ALA A 502 -21.64 -9.61 -10.89
C ALA A 502 -22.98 -10.26 -11.22
N LEU A 503 -23.23 -10.60 -12.49
CA LEU A 503 -24.43 -11.31 -12.91
C LEU A 503 -24.56 -12.69 -12.25
N ILE A 504 -23.49 -13.48 -12.22
CA ILE A 504 -23.50 -14.81 -11.60
C ILE A 504 -23.69 -14.72 -10.08
N CYS A 505 -23.01 -13.77 -9.43
CA CYS A 505 -23.21 -13.50 -8.01
C CYS A 505 -24.66 -13.06 -7.73
N SER A 506 -25.23 -12.17 -8.55
CA SER A 506 -26.63 -11.74 -8.45
C SER A 506 -27.62 -12.89 -8.62
N ALA A 507 -27.38 -13.79 -9.58
CA ALA A 507 -28.20 -14.98 -9.78
C ALA A 507 -28.11 -15.92 -8.56
N ALA A 508 -26.91 -16.14 -8.03
CA ALA A 508 -26.69 -16.96 -6.84
C ALA A 508 -27.37 -16.37 -5.59
N LEU A 509 -27.28 -15.05 -5.37
CA LEU A 509 -27.98 -14.35 -4.28
C LEU A 509 -29.50 -14.45 -4.41
N LEU A 510 -30.04 -14.35 -5.63
CA LEU A 510 -31.49 -14.45 -5.83
C LEU A 510 -31.99 -15.83 -5.41
N GLU A 511 -31.28 -16.90 -5.82
CA GLU A 511 -31.68 -18.26 -5.43
C GLU A 511 -31.46 -18.53 -3.95
N GLU A 512 -30.40 -17.98 -3.35
CA GLU A 512 -30.17 -18.03 -1.90
C GLU A 512 -31.36 -17.45 -1.11
N ILE A 513 -31.84 -16.27 -1.49
CA ILE A 513 -32.91 -15.57 -0.78
C ILE A 513 -34.28 -16.22 -1.03
N THR A 514 -34.48 -16.91 -2.17
CA THR A 514 -35.79 -17.39 -2.60
C THR A 514 -36.06 -18.88 -2.40
N ILE A 515 -35.10 -19.76 -2.71
CA ILE A 515 -35.21 -21.22 -2.55
C ILE A 515 -34.39 -21.70 -1.36
N GLY A 516 -33.17 -21.17 -1.24
CA GLY A 516 -32.20 -21.56 -0.25
C GLY A 516 -30.79 -21.64 -0.83
N TRP A 517 -29.80 -21.81 0.05
CA TRP A 517 -28.39 -21.70 -0.29
C TRP A 517 -27.89 -22.80 -1.26
N THR A 518 -28.54 -23.97 -1.30
CA THR A 518 -28.09 -25.11 -2.13
C THR A 518 -28.15 -24.81 -3.62
N GLU A 519 -29.17 -24.08 -4.07
CA GLU A 519 -29.35 -23.75 -5.49
C GLU A 519 -28.39 -22.62 -5.91
N GLY A 520 -28.19 -21.61 -5.06
CA GLY A 520 -27.19 -20.57 -5.34
C GLY A 520 -25.76 -21.14 -5.41
N VAL A 521 -25.42 -22.11 -4.55
CA VAL A 521 -24.15 -22.85 -4.61
C VAL A 521 -24.00 -23.62 -5.91
N GLN A 522 -25.06 -24.29 -6.38
CA GLN A 522 -25.02 -25.03 -7.65
C GLN A 522 -24.73 -24.10 -8.84
N ILE A 523 -25.30 -22.90 -8.87
CA ILE A 523 -25.02 -21.91 -9.92
C ILE A 523 -23.53 -21.53 -9.92
N LEU A 524 -22.95 -21.32 -8.74
CA LEU A 524 -21.52 -20.98 -8.60
C LEU A 524 -20.62 -22.15 -9.00
N GLU A 525 -20.95 -23.38 -8.60
CA GLU A 525 -20.23 -24.59 -9.03
C GLU A 525 -20.30 -24.78 -10.55
N GLN A 526 -21.48 -24.56 -11.15
CA GLN A 526 -21.64 -24.58 -12.60
C GLN A 526 -20.75 -23.54 -13.26
N ALA A 527 -20.73 -22.30 -12.78
CA ALA A 527 -19.85 -21.25 -13.30
C ALA A 527 -18.37 -21.65 -13.27
N PHE A 528 -17.89 -22.28 -12.19
CA PHE A 528 -16.50 -22.77 -12.13
C PHE A 528 -16.21 -23.89 -13.13
N THR A 529 -17.19 -24.74 -13.45
CA THR A 529 -17.00 -25.80 -14.47
C THR A 529 -16.90 -25.26 -15.90
N MET A 530 -17.45 -24.07 -16.17
CA MET A 530 -17.33 -23.39 -17.47
C MET A 530 -15.89 -22.92 -17.77
N VAL A 531 -15.03 -22.83 -16.75
CA VAL A 531 -13.67 -22.30 -16.87
C VAL A 531 -12.61 -23.39 -16.68
N LEU A 532 -11.60 -23.37 -17.55
CA LEU A 532 -10.44 -24.26 -17.45
C LEU A 532 -9.69 -24.09 -16.11
N PRO A 533 -9.29 -25.19 -15.43
CA PRO A 533 -8.64 -25.13 -14.13
C PRO A 533 -7.38 -24.24 -14.06
N GLU A 534 -6.57 -24.21 -15.11
CA GLU A 534 -5.35 -23.39 -15.16
C GLU A 534 -5.63 -21.90 -15.12
N ARG A 535 -6.72 -21.46 -15.77
CA ARG A 535 -7.13 -20.05 -15.81
C ARG A 535 -7.70 -19.58 -14.48
N ARG A 536 -8.28 -20.50 -13.69
CA ARG A 536 -8.77 -20.21 -12.34
C ARG A 536 -7.66 -19.66 -11.46
N ARG A 537 -6.45 -20.22 -11.56
CA ARG A 537 -5.33 -19.83 -10.69
C ARG A 537 -4.76 -18.44 -10.94
N HIS A 538 -5.00 -17.84 -12.11
CA HIS A 538 -4.31 -16.60 -12.51
C HIS A 538 -5.25 -15.38 -12.60
N SER A 539 -6.56 -15.58 -12.58
CA SER A 539 -7.54 -14.52 -12.78
C SER A 539 -8.06 -13.97 -11.46
N HIS A 540 -7.86 -12.67 -11.19
CA HIS A 540 -8.39 -12.01 -9.99
C HIS A 540 -9.92 -12.09 -9.94
N HIS A 541 -10.56 -12.01 -11.09
CA HIS A 541 -12.00 -12.09 -11.29
C HIS A 541 -12.57 -13.39 -10.70
N LEU A 542 -11.90 -14.52 -10.99
CA LEU A 542 -12.31 -15.83 -10.48
C LEU A 542 -11.99 -16.02 -9.00
N GLU A 543 -10.97 -15.35 -8.49
CA GLU A 543 -10.69 -15.29 -7.05
C GLU A 543 -11.78 -14.51 -6.32
N CYS A 544 -12.23 -13.36 -6.84
CA CYS A 544 -13.36 -12.61 -6.32
C CYS A 544 -14.65 -13.43 -6.28
N LEU A 545 -14.95 -14.17 -7.36
CA LEU A 545 -16.08 -15.11 -7.41
C LEU A 545 -15.94 -16.21 -6.34
N PHE A 546 -14.73 -16.73 -6.14
CA PHE A 546 -14.46 -17.75 -5.14
C PHE A 546 -14.62 -17.22 -3.71
N ASN A 547 -14.16 -15.98 -3.44
CA ASN A 547 -14.39 -15.30 -2.17
C ASN A 547 -15.88 -15.06 -1.93
N PHE A 548 -16.65 -14.70 -2.97
CA PHE A 548 -18.11 -14.61 -2.88
C PHE A 548 -18.75 -15.96 -2.53
N TYR A 549 -18.37 -17.03 -3.23
CA TYR A 549 -18.81 -18.39 -2.97
C TYR A 549 -18.53 -18.81 -1.52
N MET A 550 -17.33 -18.53 -1.02
CA MET A 550 -16.95 -18.84 0.36
C MET A 550 -17.74 -18.04 1.39
N ARG A 551 -17.94 -16.73 1.19
CA ARG A 551 -18.77 -15.90 2.07
C ARG A 551 -20.20 -16.45 2.17
N MET A 552 -20.79 -16.84 1.04
CA MET A 552 -22.13 -17.44 1.00
C MET A 552 -22.18 -18.75 1.81
N LEU A 553 -21.18 -19.63 1.64
CA LEU A 553 -21.09 -20.87 2.41
C LEU A 553 -20.91 -20.62 3.92
N CYS A 554 -20.09 -19.65 4.32
CA CYS A 554 -19.89 -19.30 5.73
C CYS A 554 -21.18 -18.77 6.39
N ARG A 555 -22.03 -18.02 5.67
CA ARG A 555 -23.31 -17.54 6.22
C ARG A 555 -24.25 -18.67 6.65
N HIS A 556 -24.26 -19.77 5.90
CA HIS A 556 -25.15 -20.92 6.12
C HIS A 556 -24.47 -22.10 6.83
N HIS A 557 -23.38 -21.85 7.56
CA HIS A 557 -22.58 -22.92 8.20
C HIS A 557 -23.39 -23.82 9.15
N GLN A 558 -24.46 -23.30 9.77
CA GLN A 558 -25.33 -24.05 10.69
C GLN A 558 -26.18 -25.13 9.98
N GLU A 559 -26.48 -24.96 8.70
CA GLU A 559 -27.35 -25.85 7.93
C GLU A 559 -26.58 -26.92 7.14
N MET A 560 -25.25 -26.81 7.08
CA MET A 560 -24.39 -27.64 6.23
C MET A 560 -23.71 -28.78 6.99
N LYS A 561 -23.44 -29.88 6.27
CA LYS A 561 -22.47 -30.88 6.73
C LYS A 561 -21.06 -30.29 6.66
N LEU A 562 -20.49 -30.01 7.81
CA LEU A 562 -19.19 -29.35 8.01
C LEU A 562 -18.03 -30.01 7.25
N SER A 563 -18.07 -31.34 7.04
CA SER A 563 -17.05 -32.05 6.26
C SER A 563 -16.98 -31.54 4.82
N LYS A 564 -18.12 -31.21 4.20
CA LYS A 564 -18.16 -30.66 2.85
C LYS A 564 -17.61 -29.24 2.81
N LEU A 565 -18.05 -28.40 3.75
CA LEU A 565 -17.56 -27.02 3.87
C LEU A 565 -16.04 -26.98 4.03
N TRP A 566 -15.50 -27.87 4.86
CA TRP A 566 -14.07 -28.05 5.04
C TRP A 566 -13.34 -28.43 3.75
N GLU A 567 -13.88 -29.39 2.99
CA GLU A 567 -13.32 -29.78 1.70
C GLU A 567 -13.27 -28.61 0.71
N TYR A 568 -14.28 -27.74 0.69
CA TYR A 568 -14.29 -26.56 -0.19
C TYR A 568 -13.24 -25.52 0.22
N ILE A 569 -13.07 -25.24 1.52
CA ILE A 569 -12.03 -24.31 2.00
C ILE A 569 -10.65 -24.85 1.65
N VAL A 570 -10.39 -26.13 1.94
CA VAL A 570 -9.08 -26.75 1.70
C VAL A 570 -8.76 -26.78 0.20
N LYS A 571 -9.75 -27.08 -0.66
CA LYS A 571 -9.63 -26.98 -2.13
C LYS A 571 -9.37 -25.54 -2.57
N GLY A 572 -10.05 -24.57 -1.96
CA GLY A 572 -9.83 -23.14 -2.19
C GLY A 572 -8.40 -22.72 -1.91
N LEU A 573 -7.86 -23.12 -0.76
CA LEU A 573 -6.47 -22.85 -0.37
C LEU A 573 -5.45 -23.57 -1.25
N ASP A 574 -5.79 -24.71 -1.87
CA ASP A 574 -4.93 -25.36 -2.86
C ASP A 574 -4.88 -24.57 -4.19
N ILE A 575 -5.95 -23.85 -4.53
CA ILE A 575 -6.03 -23.00 -5.73
C ILE A 575 -5.41 -21.61 -5.45
N TYR A 576 -5.74 -21.00 -4.32
CA TYR A 576 -5.31 -19.66 -3.88
C TYR A 576 -4.69 -19.74 -2.47
N PRO A 577 -3.41 -20.11 -2.36
CA PRO A 577 -2.72 -20.30 -1.09
C PRO A 577 -2.32 -19.00 -0.40
N CYS A 578 -2.43 -17.86 -1.08
CA CYS A 578 -2.05 -16.54 -0.56
C CYS A 578 -3.27 -15.65 -0.24
N SER A 579 -4.48 -16.22 -0.22
CA SER A 579 -5.73 -15.46 -0.03
C SER A 579 -6.09 -15.29 1.45
N PRO A 580 -6.09 -14.05 1.99
CA PRO A 580 -6.40 -13.80 3.41
C PRO A 580 -7.83 -14.20 3.78
N SER A 581 -8.81 -13.90 2.92
CA SER A 581 -10.23 -14.19 3.17
C SER A 581 -10.51 -15.69 3.35
N LEU A 582 -9.76 -16.54 2.64
CA LEU A 582 -9.87 -18.00 2.78
C LEU A 582 -9.31 -18.51 4.10
N TYR A 583 -8.21 -17.93 4.59
CA TYR A 583 -7.69 -18.25 5.91
C TYR A 583 -8.62 -17.77 7.03
N ASN A 584 -9.28 -16.62 6.85
CA ASN A 584 -10.34 -16.21 7.76
C ASN A 584 -11.51 -17.18 7.81
N ALA A 585 -12.03 -17.57 6.64
CA ALA A 585 -13.08 -18.59 6.58
C ALA A 585 -12.63 -19.92 7.22
N LEU A 586 -11.37 -20.33 7.03
CA LEU A 586 -10.80 -21.52 7.68
C LEU A 586 -10.83 -21.41 9.21
N VAL A 587 -10.42 -20.27 9.76
CA VAL A 587 -10.37 -20.06 11.21
C VAL A 587 -11.76 -19.90 11.80
N GLU A 588 -12.65 -19.14 11.16
CA GLU A 588 -14.04 -18.95 11.60
C GLU A 588 -14.76 -20.29 11.75
N ILE A 589 -14.72 -21.11 10.71
CA ILE A 589 -15.41 -22.42 10.70
C ILE A 589 -14.65 -23.43 11.55
N GLY A 590 -13.32 -23.39 11.51
CA GLY A 590 -12.46 -24.28 12.29
C GLY A 590 -12.58 -24.05 13.78
N HIS A 591 -12.71 -22.80 14.24
CA HIS A 591 -12.85 -22.45 15.65
C HIS A 591 -14.11 -23.06 16.26
N LEU A 592 -15.23 -23.02 15.52
CA LEU A 592 -16.52 -23.47 16.02
C LEU A 592 -16.61 -25.00 16.16
N TYR A 593 -15.91 -25.78 15.32
CA TYR A 593 -16.18 -27.22 15.19
C TYR A 593 -14.94 -28.13 15.05
N ALA A 594 -13.73 -27.60 14.93
CA ALA A 594 -12.50 -28.39 14.81
C ALA A 594 -11.58 -28.26 16.03
N SER A 595 -10.79 -29.30 16.31
CA SER A 595 -9.77 -29.20 17.35
C SER A 595 -8.65 -28.24 16.92
N PRO A 596 -8.08 -27.44 17.84
CA PRO A 596 -6.96 -26.54 17.52
C PRO A 596 -5.76 -27.25 16.89
N ASN A 597 -5.50 -28.50 17.27
CA ASN A 597 -4.41 -29.30 16.71
C ASN A 597 -4.64 -29.67 15.23
N LYS A 598 -5.90 -29.88 14.82
CA LYS A 598 -6.24 -30.11 13.42
C LYS A 598 -5.99 -28.85 12.58
N LEU A 599 -6.33 -27.67 13.11
CA LEU A 599 -6.04 -26.40 12.47
C LEU A 599 -4.54 -26.16 12.33
N ARG A 600 -3.77 -26.34 13.41
CA ARG A 600 -2.30 -26.26 13.38
C ARG A 600 -1.68 -27.18 12.33
N TRP A 601 -2.16 -28.42 12.25
CA TRP A 601 -1.68 -29.37 11.25
C TRP A 601 -1.95 -28.90 9.81
N ILE A 602 -3.12 -28.32 9.54
CA ILE A 602 -3.43 -27.78 8.21
C ILE A 602 -2.56 -26.57 7.89
N PHE A 603 -2.39 -25.64 8.83
CA PHE A 603 -1.47 -24.52 8.63
C PHE A 603 -0.07 -25.02 8.29
N ASP A 604 0.41 -26.03 9.03
CA ASP A 604 1.71 -26.66 8.79
C ASP A 604 1.79 -27.34 7.41
N GLU A 605 0.77 -28.11 7.03
CA GLU A 605 0.69 -28.80 5.74
C GLU A 605 0.67 -27.81 4.57
N LYS A 606 -0.15 -26.75 4.67
CA LYS A 606 -0.26 -25.73 3.62
C LYS A 606 1.03 -24.93 3.50
N PHE A 607 1.64 -24.55 4.62
CA PHE A 607 2.92 -23.84 4.64
C PHE A 607 4.05 -24.68 4.04
N GLN A 608 4.11 -25.99 4.34
CA GLN A 608 5.08 -26.91 3.74
C GLN A 608 4.91 -27.05 2.22
N LYS A 609 3.66 -27.11 1.74
CA LYS A 609 3.37 -27.21 0.30
C LYS A 609 3.75 -25.95 -0.46
N LYS A 610 3.36 -24.79 0.06
CA LYS A 610 3.60 -23.48 -0.54
C LYS A 610 3.86 -22.45 0.57
N PRO A 611 5.13 -22.17 0.88
CA PRO A 611 5.47 -21.20 1.91
C PRO A 611 5.08 -19.80 1.44
N SER A 612 4.20 -19.15 2.19
CA SER A 612 3.77 -17.78 1.93
C SER A 612 3.74 -17.00 3.23
N LEU A 613 4.05 -15.70 3.14
CA LEU A 613 4.02 -14.81 4.29
C LEU A 613 2.62 -14.72 4.90
N VAL A 614 1.58 -14.66 4.05
CA VAL A 614 0.17 -14.65 4.48
C VAL A 614 -0.18 -15.92 5.27
N ALA A 615 0.13 -17.11 4.73
CA ALA A 615 -0.14 -18.36 5.44
C ALA A 615 0.57 -18.43 6.80
N TRP A 616 1.81 -17.94 6.86
CA TRP A 616 2.59 -17.86 8.09
C TRP A 616 2.00 -16.86 9.09
N LEU A 617 1.61 -15.66 8.65
CA LEU A 617 0.98 -14.64 9.50
C LEU A 617 -0.31 -15.16 10.15
N PHE A 618 -1.15 -15.85 9.38
CA PHE A 618 -2.38 -16.46 9.91
C PHE A 618 -2.09 -17.62 10.88
N ALA A 619 -1.06 -18.43 10.63
CA ALA A 619 -0.64 -19.47 11.55
C ALA A 619 -0.09 -18.89 12.87
N LEU A 620 0.72 -17.84 12.77
CA LEU A 620 1.28 -17.10 13.90
C LEU A 620 0.15 -16.47 14.72
N SER A 621 -0.70 -15.67 14.09
CA SER A 621 -1.81 -14.97 14.78
C SER A 621 -2.78 -15.95 15.44
N PHE A 622 -3.04 -17.11 14.84
CA PHE A 622 -3.85 -18.17 15.44
C PHE A 622 -3.20 -18.73 16.71
N ASP A 623 -1.90 -19.08 16.66
CA ASP A 623 -1.19 -19.61 17.82
C ASP A 623 -1.02 -18.53 18.92
N MET A 624 -0.81 -17.27 18.56
CA MET A 624 -0.79 -16.15 19.50
C MET A 624 -2.14 -15.94 20.20
N SER A 625 -3.24 -15.93 19.45
CA SER A 625 -4.59 -15.70 20.00
C SER A 625 -5.08 -16.83 20.90
N ARG A 626 -4.60 -18.07 20.70
CA ARG A 626 -5.01 -19.24 21.50
C ARG A 626 -4.03 -19.59 22.62
N GLY A 627 -2.97 -18.81 22.83
CA GLY A 627 -1.94 -19.10 23.84
C GLY A 627 -1.11 -20.33 23.52
N GLY A 628 -0.58 -20.42 22.29
CA GLY A 628 0.42 -21.42 21.91
C GLY A 628 1.65 -21.37 22.81
N THR A 629 2.33 -22.50 22.98
CA THR A 629 3.57 -22.53 23.78
C THR A 629 4.67 -21.71 23.11
N GLU A 630 5.55 -21.09 23.90
CA GLU A 630 6.69 -20.34 23.37
C GLU A 630 7.51 -21.15 22.37
N HIS A 631 7.77 -22.43 22.67
CA HIS A 631 8.48 -23.34 21.77
C HIS A 631 7.79 -23.50 20.41
N ARG A 632 6.45 -23.50 20.37
CA ARG A 632 5.70 -23.59 19.11
C ARG A 632 5.83 -22.30 18.32
N ILE A 633 5.70 -21.15 18.96
CA ILE A 633 5.81 -19.84 18.31
C ILE A 633 7.24 -19.63 17.78
N ARG A 634 8.27 -19.89 18.59
CA ARG A 634 9.68 -19.91 18.15
C ARG A 634 9.92 -20.85 16.97
N ARG A 635 9.33 -22.05 17.00
CA ARG A 635 9.40 -22.99 15.87
C ARG A 635 8.73 -22.45 14.60
N LEU A 636 7.65 -21.68 14.71
CA LEU A 636 7.03 -21.04 13.55
C LEU A 636 7.93 -19.96 12.93
N PHE A 637 8.64 -19.19 13.76
CA PHE A 637 9.65 -18.24 13.29
C PHE A 637 10.81 -18.96 12.61
N GLU A 638 11.46 -19.91 13.30
CA GLU A 638 12.62 -20.62 12.73
C GLU A 638 12.25 -21.39 11.45
N ARG A 639 11.06 -22.01 11.39
CA ARG A 639 10.59 -22.67 10.16
C ARG A 639 10.32 -21.68 9.02
N ALA A 640 9.93 -20.44 9.31
CA ALA A 640 9.84 -19.41 8.28
C ALA A 640 11.22 -19.03 7.76
N LEU A 641 12.20 -18.90 8.67
CA LEU A 641 13.59 -18.53 8.35
C LEU A 641 14.38 -19.63 7.64
N GLU A 642 13.96 -20.91 7.77
CA GLU A 642 14.47 -22.03 6.94
C GLU A 642 14.21 -21.80 5.45
N ASN A 643 13.18 -21.02 5.08
CA ASN A 643 12.88 -20.71 3.70
C ASN A 643 13.68 -19.50 3.21
N GLU A 644 14.40 -19.65 2.10
CA GLU A 644 15.23 -18.57 1.52
C GLU A 644 14.46 -17.27 1.24
N LYS A 645 13.20 -17.36 0.77
CA LYS A 645 12.41 -16.16 0.44
C LYS A 645 11.95 -15.40 1.68
N LEU A 646 11.53 -16.12 2.71
CA LEU A 646 11.03 -15.53 3.96
C LEU A 646 12.15 -15.07 4.87
N ARG A 647 13.34 -15.70 4.79
CA ARG A 647 14.55 -15.24 5.47
C ARG A 647 14.95 -13.82 5.07
N ASN A 648 14.67 -13.42 3.83
CA ASN A 648 14.93 -12.07 3.32
C ASN A 648 13.74 -11.12 3.56
N SER A 649 12.69 -11.54 4.27
CA SER A 649 11.55 -10.69 4.58
C SER A 649 11.79 -9.93 5.89
N VAL A 650 11.88 -8.60 5.78
CA VAL A 650 12.07 -7.69 6.91
C VAL A 650 10.97 -7.87 7.96
N LEU A 651 9.70 -7.97 7.52
CA LEU A 651 8.56 -8.12 8.43
C LEU A 651 8.70 -9.34 9.36
N VAL A 652 9.16 -10.49 8.86
CA VAL A 652 9.31 -11.71 9.67
C VAL A 652 10.28 -11.47 10.82
N TRP A 653 11.42 -10.84 10.53
CA TRP A 653 12.43 -10.50 11.54
C TRP A 653 11.93 -9.48 12.55
N ARG A 654 11.28 -8.41 12.10
CA ARG A 654 10.73 -7.38 13.00
C ARG A 654 9.70 -7.96 13.96
N LEU A 655 8.83 -8.85 13.46
CA LEU A 655 7.87 -9.58 14.29
C LEU A 655 8.55 -10.57 15.25
N TYR A 656 9.66 -11.19 14.84
CA TYR A 656 10.40 -12.10 15.71
C TYR A 656 11.06 -11.35 16.89
N ILE A 657 11.70 -10.22 16.59
CA ILE A 657 12.32 -9.35 17.59
C ILE A 657 11.25 -8.79 18.54
N ALA A 658 10.12 -8.29 18.00
CA ALA A 658 9.00 -7.81 18.80
C ALA A 658 8.42 -8.90 19.71
N TYR A 659 8.26 -10.12 19.20
CA TYR A 659 7.77 -11.25 20.00
C TYR A 659 8.73 -11.58 21.17
N GLU A 660 10.04 -11.70 20.91
CA GLU A 660 11.01 -12.04 21.95
C GLU A 660 11.21 -10.91 22.98
N SER A 661 11.14 -9.65 22.53
CA SER A 661 11.24 -8.46 23.38
C SER A 661 9.99 -8.28 24.25
N ASP A 662 8.81 -8.20 23.62
CA ASP A 662 7.62 -7.63 24.25
C ASP A 662 6.73 -8.70 24.89
N ILE A 663 6.75 -9.93 24.37
CA ILE A 663 5.87 -11.02 24.83
C ILE A 663 6.66 -12.08 25.60
N ALA A 664 7.72 -12.63 25.01
CA ALA A 664 8.53 -13.65 25.68
C ALA A 664 9.48 -13.06 26.73
N CYS A 665 9.68 -11.73 26.73
CA CYS A 665 10.57 -11.00 27.63
C CYS A 665 11.97 -11.62 27.73
N ASN A 666 12.52 -12.10 26.61
CA ASN A 666 13.84 -12.70 26.53
C ASN A 666 14.80 -11.79 25.73
N PRO A 667 15.44 -10.80 26.39
CA PRO A 667 16.31 -9.84 25.72
C PRO A 667 17.50 -10.49 25.01
N SER A 668 18.04 -11.58 25.56
CA SER A 668 19.17 -12.30 24.95
C SER A 668 18.79 -12.96 23.62
N ALA A 669 17.58 -13.53 23.54
CA ALA A 669 17.06 -14.13 22.32
C ALA A 669 16.72 -13.06 21.28
N ALA A 670 16.12 -11.95 21.72
CA ALA A 670 15.85 -10.80 20.86
C ALA A 670 17.15 -10.22 20.27
N ARG A 671 18.21 -10.09 21.08
CA ARG A 671 19.55 -9.69 20.62
C ARG A 671 20.11 -10.63 19.55
N ARG A 672 20.07 -11.95 19.76
CA ARG A 672 20.53 -12.93 18.75
C ARG A 672 19.70 -12.86 17.46
N ALA A 673 18.39 -12.71 17.58
CA ALA A 673 17.50 -12.56 16.43
C ALA A 673 17.81 -11.28 15.65
N PHE A 674 18.09 -10.17 16.33
CA PHE A 674 18.46 -8.89 15.73
C PHE A 674 19.76 -8.98 14.90
N PHE A 675 20.84 -9.52 15.46
CA PHE A 675 22.10 -9.65 14.71
C PHE A 675 21.98 -10.59 13.49
N ARG A 676 21.17 -11.65 13.61
CA ARG A 676 20.82 -12.50 12.45
C ARG A 676 20.01 -11.73 11.42
N ALA A 677 19.10 -10.87 11.86
CA ALA A 677 18.22 -10.10 11.00
C ALA A 677 18.98 -9.05 10.19
N ILE A 678 19.85 -8.25 10.81
CA ILE A 678 20.64 -7.22 10.09
C ILE A 678 21.61 -7.83 9.08
N HIS A 679 22.12 -9.04 9.34
CA HIS A 679 22.93 -9.76 8.36
C HIS A 679 22.08 -10.29 7.19
N ALA A 680 20.85 -10.74 7.44
CA ALA A 680 19.95 -11.23 6.40
C ALA A 680 19.34 -10.11 5.54
N CYS A 681 19.04 -8.97 6.16
CA CYS A 681 18.37 -7.81 5.54
C CYS A 681 19.12 -6.50 5.85
N PRO A 682 20.37 -6.32 5.36
CA PRO A 682 21.19 -5.16 5.69
C PRO A 682 20.64 -3.82 5.17
N TRP A 683 19.78 -3.85 4.13
CA TRP A 683 19.26 -2.65 3.48
C TRP A 683 18.09 -1.99 4.21
N SER A 684 17.46 -2.62 5.21
CA SER A 684 16.27 -2.07 5.88
C SER A 684 16.65 -1.22 7.07
N LYS A 685 16.70 0.11 6.89
CA LYS A 685 16.97 1.09 7.94
C LYS A 685 16.05 0.90 9.16
N ARG A 686 14.77 0.60 8.93
CA ARG A 686 13.80 0.37 10.02
C ARG A 686 14.18 -0.80 10.92
N LEU A 687 14.72 -1.87 10.34
CA LEU A 687 15.20 -3.02 11.10
C LEU A 687 16.39 -2.65 11.98
N TRP A 688 17.33 -1.83 11.47
CA TRP A 688 18.44 -1.31 12.27
C TRP A 688 17.95 -0.45 13.44
N LEU A 689 17.01 0.48 13.18
CA LEU A 689 16.42 1.35 14.21
C LEU A 689 15.65 0.57 15.30
N ASP A 690 15.04 -0.58 14.97
CA ASP A 690 14.42 -1.45 15.98
C ASP A 690 15.45 -1.92 17.03
N GLY A 691 16.74 -2.04 16.69
CA GLY A 691 17.81 -2.36 17.64
C GLY A 691 18.03 -1.27 18.68
N PHE A 692 18.07 -0.01 18.26
CA PHE A 692 18.22 1.14 19.15
C PHE A 692 16.99 1.30 20.06
N ILE A 693 15.78 1.13 19.51
CA ILE A 693 14.53 1.40 20.24
C ILE A 693 14.17 0.24 21.18
N LYS A 694 14.26 -1.01 20.71
CA LYS A 694 13.77 -2.18 21.46
C LYS A 694 14.85 -2.86 22.30
N LEU A 695 16.12 -2.72 21.94
CA LEU A 695 17.24 -3.41 22.60
C LEU A 695 18.17 -2.48 23.38
N ASN A 696 17.79 -1.22 23.63
CA ASN A 696 18.57 -0.27 24.42
C ASN A 696 18.99 -0.76 25.81
N SER A 697 18.20 -1.64 26.42
CA SER A 697 18.48 -2.21 27.74
C SER A 697 19.52 -3.33 27.72
N VAL A 698 19.86 -3.84 26.53
CA VAL A 698 20.69 -5.04 26.32
C VAL A 698 21.99 -4.71 25.58
N LEU A 699 21.94 -3.74 24.67
CA LEU A 699 23.09 -3.29 23.90
C LEU A 699 23.90 -2.26 24.70
N THR A 700 25.21 -2.34 24.60
CA THR A 700 26.12 -1.35 25.22
C THR A 700 26.22 -0.11 24.34
N ALA A 701 26.60 1.04 24.93
CA ALA A 701 26.76 2.28 24.18
C ALA A 701 27.80 2.18 23.05
N LYS A 702 28.86 1.39 23.26
CA LYS A 702 29.86 1.06 22.23
C LYS A 702 29.23 0.35 21.05
N GLU A 703 28.48 -0.73 21.31
CA GLU A 703 27.79 -1.47 20.25
C GLU A 703 26.78 -0.61 19.49
N LEU A 704 26.10 0.34 20.14
CA LEU A 704 25.21 1.28 19.46
C LEU A 704 25.97 2.27 18.56
N SER A 705 27.14 2.73 18.99
CA SER A 705 28.04 3.55 18.18
C SER A 705 28.53 2.77 16.96
N ASP A 706 29.02 1.55 17.16
CA ASP A 706 29.50 0.67 16.09
C ASP A 706 28.37 0.36 15.10
N LEU A 707 27.14 0.14 15.57
CA LEU A 707 25.97 -0.06 14.71
C LEU A 707 25.71 1.17 13.84
N GLN A 708 25.80 2.38 14.39
CA GLN A 708 25.61 3.62 13.63
C GLN A 708 26.70 3.80 12.55
N GLU A 709 27.95 3.46 12.86
CA GLU A 709 29.06 3.46 11.89
C GLU A 709 28.80 2.48 10.75
N VAL A 710 28.41 1.23 11.08
CA VAL A 710 28.08 0.24 10.06
C VAL A 710 26.86 0.69 9.23
N MET A 711 25.88 1.36 9.81
CA MET A 711 24.77 1.93 9.04
C MET A 711 25.26 2.95 8.00
N ARG A 712 26.26 3.79 8.34
CA ARG A 712 26.89 4.72 7.40
C ARG A 712 27.69 3.98 6.32
N ASP A 713 28.47 2.98 6.69
CA ASP A 713 29.26 2.17 5.76
C ASP A 713 28.39 1.40 4.76
N LYS A 714 27.15 1.07 5.15
CA LYS A 714 26.14 0.46 4.30
C LYS A 714 25.34 1.46 3.47
N GLU A 715 25.69 2.73 3.49
CA GLU A 715 25.03 3.81 2.76
C GLU A 715 23.52 3.90 3.08
N LEU A 716 23.15 3.63 4.34
CA LEU A 716 21.78 3.91 4.80
C LEU A 716 21.64 5.42 5.03
N ASN A 717 20.52 5.99 4.59
CA ASN A 717 20.30 7.42 4.71
C ASN A 717 20.01 7.80 6.17
N LEU A 718 20.96 8.42 6.86
CA LEU A 718 20.80 8.95 8.22
C LEU A 718 20.58 10.46 8.16
N ARG A 719 19.52 10.97 8.81
CA ARG A 719 19.16 12.41 8.79
C ARG A 719 19.61 13.16 10.04
N THR A 720 19.91 12.46 11.11
CA THR A 720 20.25 13.06 12.41
C THR A 720 21.72 12.84 12.70
N ASP A 721 22.47 13.93 12.88
CA ASP A 721 23.81 13.85 13.45
C ASP A 721 23.71 13.67 14.97
N ILE A 722 24.54 12.77 15.51
CA ILE A 722 24.60 12.51 16.95
C ILE A 722 25.09 13.74 17.72
N TYR A 723 25.92 14.59 17.11
CA TYR A 723 26.40 15.82 17.73
C TYR A 723 25.28 16.85 17.95
N GLU A 724 24.25 16.88 17.10
CA GLU A 724 23.07 17.75 17.32
C GLU A 724 22.35 17.39 18.62
N ILE A 725 22.20 16.10 18.90
CA ILE A 725 21.55 15.60 20.11
C ILE A 725 22.36 15.95 21.35
N LEU A 726 23.69 15.78 21.31
CA LEU A 726 24.58 16.15 22.41
C LEU A 726 24.51 17.65 22.73
N LEU A 727 24.47 18.50 21.70
CA LEU A 727 24.34 19.94 21.89
C LEU A 727 23.00 20.33 22.53
N GLN A 728 21.92 19.61 22.21
CA GLN A 728 20.62 19.83 22.84
C GLN A 728 20.61 19.33 24.29
N ASP A 729 21.25 18.19 24.59
CA ASP A 729 21.39 17.66 25.95
C ASP A 729 22.15 18.66 26.85
N ASP A 730 23.22 19.28 26.33
CA ASP A 730 24.02 20.29 27.04
C ASP A 730 23.26 21.61 27.30
N LEU A 731 22.27 21.94 26.47
CA LEU A 731 21.42 23.14 26.61
C LEU A 731 20.26 22.93 27.59
N GLU A 732 19.83 21.68 27.80
CA GLU A 732 18.74 21.30 28.71
C GLU A 732 19.23 21.00 30.15
N SER A 733 20.55 20.80 30.33
CA SER A 733 21.23 20.61 31.62
C SER A 733 21.60 21.92 32.31
#